data_AF-A0A0J9U2C5-F1
#
_entry.id   AF-A0A0J9U2C5-F1
#
_cell.length_a   1.000
_cell.length_b   1.000
_cell.length_c   1.000
_cell.angle_alpha   90.00
_cell.angle_beta   90.00
_cell.angle_gamma   90.00
#
_symmetry.space_group_name_H-M   'P 1'
#
loop_
_entity.id
_entity.type
_entity.pdbx_description
1 polymer ?
#
loop_
_entity_poly.entity_id
_entity_poly.type
_entity_poly.pdbx_seq_one_letter_code
_entity_poly.pdbx_strand_id
1 'polypeptide(L)'
;MKHFAGIPLLVLFLNLYVLQNNVVSNENVNLKNPNLRNGWAGKNLTLQDEQSGPDAEDGGEVNTNEDQNGLLHELDEASLQTQGQNSNVAAESNSLKKAKAAKDNAVKAEADVEKAKQTIIVALDKVKKAEEAIKNAVNKAKEVADKAKEITTEKAKIAKEKEEETAKLGNSVSASFHALIAEKAETEAKEEKEKAEKAAELATHVANAYEAKKEAEKAQEVAETAKREIEKLSKIYKEENAGTEEKSATAAAQSASKAAETAKSEAENAKAAALNAAQNLTDAVKKLEEASTELLKDNYRRDTVNTLKEGATEAQKKAKKEEEKAKTSAEVAKAEAANAEAQFAKIEAERAKYEANKIAEKCSDSDVKDAAGKAEQKAKKAEEKAKKAEEKATEASRKEANVKEKTDEASRKEANVKEKTDEASRKEANVKEKTDEAIKAAKEAKIAKIEADIALFVTKAMAAKEKAKKSVECKNAKKAEQDAKNAKDEAAKAAKEAEEAKKQAEKAEKITDTVKDEAKIATDEEANASTGKKDAEINAGYVDEEVYAVNVELEIAEEAARTAAQHKVPAILDKAKKNAEIAAENATAKAQEATKKATIAKEKATNAKEAAEKAQKASEKAKAMAANVLAQKASREAQLIKEEAHKLAENIKSSNVTDEEKEKAQKLAKEAADHARVSANKANEAEAAATKVKGNETLQTKKAESTKAVNASKEAMKARDKAAFELLKIKKQDVLEQVDVSPSGSDNLNDVDEQVALEVGVQQNETEDAEPQEVEEGTDVGDEEDEEETEEEEIQDDNDHTEESSAKQAAEQEKQQGEKVLNDEEAHNLLAQQHNKDNNAATEDAKLFQTIIKDFDDDDDFKNLQKDVNALFKIK
;
A
#
# COMPACT_ATOMS: atom_id res chain seq x y z
N MET A 1 26.91 1.43 33.70
CA MET A 1 27.51 0.91 32.45
C MET A 1 26.62 1.40 31.31
N LYS A 2 26.73 2.57 30.68
CA LYS A 2 27.84 3.35 30.08
C LYS A 2 28.68 2.60 29.02
N HIS A 3 28.36 2.95 27.77
CA HIS A 3 29.15 2.95 26.52
C HIS A 3 29.16 1.72 25.60
N PHE A 4 29.16 2.05 24.29
CA PHE A 4 29.37 1.23 23.08
C PHE A 4 28.16 0.65 22.34
N ALA A 5 27.30 1.52 21.78
CA ALA A 5 26.51 1.16 20.59
C ALA A 5 26.34 2.30 19.55
N GLY A 6 26.90 3.50 19.79
CA GLY A 6 26.68 4.68 18.93
C GLY A 6 27.71 4.89 17.80
N ILE A 7 28.86 4.25 17.85
CA ILE A 7 29.98 4.54 16.93
C ILE A 7 29.76 3.94 15.51
N PRO A 8 29.27 2.71 15.31
CA PRO A 8 29.09 2.19 13.95
C PRO A 8 27.92 2.85 13.20
N LEU A 9 26.88 3.30 13.91
CA LEU A 9 25.73 3.98 13.29
C LEU A 9 26.10 5.39 12.80
N LEU A 10 26.91 6.12 13.59
CA LEU A 10 27.34 7.48 13.26
C LEU A 10 28.37 7.50 12.11
N VAL A 11 29.20 6.46 11.99
CA VAL A 11 30.11 6.26 10.84
C VAL A 11 29.32 5.95 9.56
N LEU A 12 28.20 5.23 9.64
CA LEU A 12 27.34 4.95 8.49
C LEU A 12 26.69 6.23 7.95
N PHE A 13 26.20 7.11 8.84
CA PHE A 13 25.61 8.40 8.46
C PHE A 13 26.67 9.40 7.96
N LEU A 14 27.88 9.42 8.54
CA LEU A 14 28.98 10.24 8.01
C LEU A 14 29.39 9.79 6.59
N ASN A 15 29.40 8.48 6.33
CA ASN A 15 29.76 7.96 5.00
C ASN A 15 28.66 8.24 3.96
N LEU A 16 27.39 8.27 4.38
CA LEU A 16 26.26 8.69 3.53
C LEU A 16 26.26 10.20 3.26
N TYR A 17 26.67 11.00 4.25
CA TYR A 17 26.77 12.46 4.15
C TYR A 17 27.93 12.90 3.25
N VAL A 18 29.07 12.20 3.28
CA VAL A 18 30.22 12.45 2.38
C VAL A 18 29.89 12.06 0.92
N LEU A 19 29.00 11.10 0.69
CA LEU A 19 28.53 10.74 -0.65
C LEU A 19 27.50 11.72 -1.24
N GLN A 20 26.73 12.43 -0.40
CA GLN A 20 25.79 13.45 -0.86
C GLN A 20 26.45 14.82 -1.12
N ASN A 21 27.54 15.16 -0.42
CA ASN A 21 28.20 16.47 -0.54
C ASN A 21 29.45 16.49 -1.45
N ASN A 22 29.89 15.36 -2.02
CA ASN A 22 31.03 15.31 -2.95
C ASN A 22 30.67 15.43 -4.44
N VAL A 23 29.49 15.96 -4.75
CA VAL A 23 29.22 16.52 -6.09
C VAL A 23 29.76 17.95 -6.12
N VAL A 24 31.09 18.07 -6.21
CA VAL A 24 31.72 19.30 -6.69
C VAL A 24 32.05 19.09 -8.16
N SER A 25 31.42 19.92 -8.98
CA SER A 25 31.61 20.06 -10.42
C SER A 25 33.10 20.03 -10.80
N ASN A 26 33.49 19.09 -11.66
CA ASN A 26 34.71 19.22 -12.45
C ASN A 26 34.33 19.63 -13.87
N GLU A 27 33.72 20.82 -13.95
CA GLU A 27 33.60 21.60 -15.19
C GLU A 27 34.85 22.48 -15.24
N ASN A 28 35.92 21.99 -15.87
CA ASN A 28 37.11 22.80 -16.06
C ASN A 28 36.91 23.67 -17.30
N VAL A 29 36.33 24.85 -17.07
CA VAL A 29 36.19 25.95 -18.01
C VAL A 29 37.57 26.55 -18.23
N ASN A 30 38.19 26.33 -19.39
CA ASN A 30 39.39 27.07 -19.76
C ASN A 30 39.02 28.33 -20.54
N LEU A 31 38.63 29.38 -19.80
CA LEU A 31 38.46 30.74 -20.31
C LEU A 31 39.34 31.69 -19.49
N LYS A 32 40.57 31.91 -19.97
CA LYS A 32 41.30 33.18 -19.79
C LYS A 32 42.48 33.25 -20.75
N ASN A 33 42.25 33.85 -21.92
CA ASN A 33 43.27 34.71 -22.53
C ASN A 33 43.24 36.06 -21.81
N PRO A 34 44.38 36.75 -21.77
CA PRO A 34 44.36 38.10 -22.32
C PRO A 34 45.56 38.41 -23.23
N ASN A 35 45.24 39.12 -24.32
CA ASN A 35 46.04 40.13 -25.03
C ASN A 35 47.27 39.65 -25.84
N LEU A 36 47.59 40.13 -27.06
CA LEU A 36 47.14 41.26 -27.89
C LEU A 36 47.79 41.12 -29.30
N ARG A 37 47.18 41.79 -30.30
CA ARG A 37 47.72 42.32 -31.58
C ARG A 37 47.57 41.55 -32.91
N ASN A 38 46.61 42.07 -33.68
CA ASN A 38 46.64 42.53 -35.10
C ASN A 38 47.13 41.55 -36.19
N GLY A 39 46.43 41.35 -37.32
CA GLY A 39 45.25 42.05 -37.82
C GLY A 39 44.71 41.47 -39.14
N TRP A 40 43.41 41.69 -39.34
CA TRP A 40 42.68 42.04 -40.57
C TRP A 40 43.41 41.95 -41.92
N ALA A 41 42.92 41.13 -42.86
CA ALA A 41 42.19 41.57 -44.07
C ALA A 41 41.89 40.42 -45.03
N GLY A 42 40.61 40.25 -45.36
CA GLY A 42 40.18 39.49 -46.54
C GLY A 42 40.14 40.37 -47.79
N LYS A 43 40.25 39.72 -48.97
CA LYS A 43 39.27 39.74 -50.07
C LYS A 43 39.89 39.22 -51.38
N ASN A 44 38.97 38.71 -52.23
CA ASN A 44 39.06 38.38 -53.67
C ASN A 44 39.44 36.91 -53.93
N LEU A 45 38.53 35.99 -54.31
CA LEU A 45 37.73 35.93 -55.55
C LEU A 45 38.56 36.17 -56.82
N THR A 46 38.90 35.09 -57.51
CA THR A 46 38.55 34.86 -58.93
C THR A 46 38.83 33.40 -59.32
N LEU A 47 37.78 32.75 -59.80
CA LEU A 47 37.83 31.62 -60.74
C LEU A 47 38.51 32.09 -62.03
N GLN A 48 39.37 31.24 -62.60
CA GLN A 48 39.53 31.14 -64.04
C GLN A 48 40.01 29.73 -64.41
N ASP A 49 39.08 29.04 -65.06
CA ASP A 49 39.27 27.89 -65.92
C ASP A 49 40.06 28.34 -67.17
N GLU A 50 40.84 27.43 -67.76
CA GLU A 50 40.89 27.16 -69.20
C GLU A 50 42.15 26.35 -69.60
N GLN A 51 41.86 25.16 -70.13
CA GLN A 51 42.41 24.62 -71.38
C GLN A 51 43.84 24.06 -71.40
N SER A 52 43.94 22.72 -71.46
CA SER A 52 44.13 21.97 -72.74
C SER A 52 44.82 20.61 -72.51
N GLY A 53 44.12 19.52 -72.82
CA GLY A 53 44.77 18.32 -73.38
C GLY A 53 45.20 18.60 -74.83
N PRO A 54 46.03 17.75 -75.46
CA PRO A 54 45.48 16.49 -75.97
C PRO A 54 46.43 15.28 -75.99
N ASP A 55 45.81 14.15 -76.33
CA ASP A 55 46.30 12.78 -76.56
C ASP A 55 47.43 12.61 -77.60
N ALA A 56 48.15 11.49 -77.47
CA ALA A 56 48.46 10.48 -78.51
C ALA A 56 49.58 9.56 -77.97
N GLU A 57 49.31 8.31 -77.61
CA GLU A 57 49.31 7.09 -78.45
C GLU A 57 50.69 6.63 -78.98
N ASP A 58 50.85 5.30 -78.91
CA ASP A 58 51.87 4.42 -79.51
C ASP A 58 53.22 4.30 -78.75
N GLY A 59 53.78 3.11 -78.50
CA GLY A 59 53.42 1.77 -78.92
C GLY A 59 54.67 0.87 -78.80
N GLY A 60 54.46 -0.37 -78.36
CA GLY A 60 55.39 -1.51 -78.45
C GLY A 60 56.60 -1.52 -77.50
N GLU A 61 57.20 -2.65 -77.11
CA GLU A 61 56.83 -4.07 -77.06
C GLU A 61 58.07 -4.81 -76.50
N VAL A 62 57.86 -6.01 -75.95
CA VAL A 62 58.81 -7.11 -75.75
C VAL A 62 59.81 -7.11 -74.56
N ASN A 63 59.54 -8.11 -73.72
CA ASN A 63 60.34 -8.83 -72.73
C ASN A 63 61.80 -9.14 -73.11
N THR A 64 62.67 -9.35 -72.11
CA THR A 64 63.21 -10.70 -71.77
C THR A 64 64.01 -10.68 -70.46
N ASN A 65 63.84 -11.77 -69.70
CA ASN A 65 64.59 -12.19 -68.51
C ASN A 65 66.12 -12.11 -68.69
N GLU A 66 66.86 -11.85 -67.61
CA GLU A 66 67.79 -12.84 -67.03
C GLU A 66 68.47 -12.30 -65.76
N ASP A 67 68.54 -13.18 -64.76
CA ASP A 67 69.30 -13.05 -63.52
C ASP A 67 70.78 -12.70 -63.77
N GLN A 68 71.40 -11.97 -62.85
CA GLN A 68 72.55 -12.48 -62.10
C GLN A 68 72.98 -11.57 -60.94
N ASN A 69 73.07 -12.20 -59.76
CA ASN A 69 73.86 -11.75 -58.62
C ASN A 69 75.33 -11.50 -59.01
N GLY A 70 75.94 -10.46 -58.43
CA GLY A 70 77.39 -10.26 -58.45
C GLY A 70 77.81 -9.09 -57.58
N LEU A 71 78.10 -9.36 -56.31
CA LEU A 71 78.79 -8.44 -55.40
C LEU A 71 80.24 -8.19 -55.85
N LEU A 72 80.70 -6.97 -55.54
CA LEU A 72 82.05 -6.56 -55.11
C LEU A 72 83.14 -6.17 -56.12
N HIS A 73 83.68 -4.98 -55.80
CA HIS A 73 84.98 -4.37 -56.11
C HIS A 73 85.23 -3.80 -57.51
N GLU A 74 85.33 -2.47 -57.60
CA GLU A 74 86.62 -1.78 -57.57
C GLU A 74 86.47 -0.30 -57.15
N LEU A 75 87.40 0.15 -56.31
CA LEU A 75 87.65 1.56 -56.01
C LEU A 75 88.34 2.15 -57.24
N ASP A 76 87.83 3.25 -57.78
CA ASP A 76 88.58 4.05 -58.74
C ASP A 76 88.76 5.48 -58.24
N GLU A 77 90.02 5.75 -57.96
CA GLU A 77 90.61 6.94 -57.37
C GLU A 77 90.95 7.92 -58.50
N ALA A 78 89.96 8.68 -59.00
CA ALA A 78 90.25 9.81 -59.89
C ALA A 78 89.07 10.79 -60.01
N SER A 79 89.11 11.87 -59.21
CA SER A 79 88.89 13.26 -59.69
C SER A 79 88.67 14.21 -58.51
N LEU A 80 89.78 14.66 -57.92
CA LEU A 80 89.79 15.99 -57.31
C LEU A 80 89.79 17.02 -58.44
N GLN A 81 88.67 17.70 -58.64
CA GLN A 81 88.71 19.04 -59.22
C GLN A 81 87.70 19.96 -58.53
N THR A 82 88.26 20.88 -57.75
CA THR A 82 87.59 21.97 -57.03
C THR A 82 87.33 23.17 -57.95
N GLN A 83 86.10 23.66 -57.96
CA GLN A 83 85.66 25.08 -58.04
C GLN A 83 84.12 25.03 -58.15
N GLY A 84 83.29 25.65 -57.31
CA GLY A 84 83.45 26.83 -56.47
C GLY A 84 82.42 27.86 -56.93
N GLN A 85 81.23 27.90 -56.30
CA GLN A 85 80.43 29.13 -56.18
C GLN A 85 79.27 28.95 -55.18
N ASN A 86 79.33 29.77 -54.13
CA ASN A 86 78.24 30.05 -53.18
C ASN A 86 77.10 30.78 -53.91
N SER A 87 75.88 30.24 -53.81
CA SER A 87 74.66 31.04 -53.89
C SER A 87 73.69 30.56 -52.82
N ASN A 88 73.48 31.44 -51.84
CA ASN A 88 72.45 31.36 -50.80
C ASN A 88 71.05 31.22 -51.44
N VAL A 89 70.60 29.98 -51.58
CA VAL A 89 69.22 29.56 -51.28
C VAL A 89 69.40 28.24 -50.57
N ALA A 90 69.03 28.15 -49.29
CA ALA A 90 69.06 26.89 -48.54
C ALA A 90 67.98 25.96 -49.10
N ALA A 91 68.23 25.39 -50.27
CA ALA A 91 67.49 24.25 -50.77
C ALA A 91 67.84 23.09 -49.84
N GLU A 92 66.91 22.79 -48.94
CA GLU A 92 67.01 21.71 -47.99
C GLU A 92 67.40 20.42 -48.74
N SER A 93 68.53 19.82 -48.35
CA SER A 93 69.04 18.57 -48.94
C SER A 93 67.94 17.50 -48.91
N ASN A 94 67.83 16.71 -49.98
CA ASN A 94 66.86 15.61 -50.04
C ASN A 94 67.07 14.62 -48.88
N SER A 95 68.32 14.41 -48.45
CA SER A 95 68.69 13.59 -47.29
C SER A 95 68.18 14.20 -45.97
N LEU A 96 68.24 15.52 -45.82
CA LEU A 96 67.72 16.22 -44.63
C LEU A 96 66.19 16.15 -44.55
N LYS A 97 65.48 16.25 -45.68
CA LYS A 97 64.01 16.08 -45.75
C LYS A 97 63.58 14.68 -45.31
N LYS A 98 64.28 13.65 -45.79
CA LYS A 98 64.05 12.25 -45.40
C LYS A 98 64.29 12.03 -43.91
N ALA A 99 65.40 12.53 -43.37
CA ALA A 99 65.71 12.39 -41.95
C ALA A 99 64.68 13.08 -41.03
N LYS A 100 64.18 14.27 -41.43
CA LYS A 100 63.09 14.97 -40.72
C LYS A 100 61.79 14.19 -40.74
N ALA A 101 61.37 13.69 -41.91
CA ALA A 101 60.17 12.86 -42.01
C ALA A 101 60.28 11.59 -41.14
N ALA A 102 61.45 10.95 -41.13
CA ALA A 102 61.71 9.77 -40.34
C ALA A 102 61.64 10.02 -38.83
N LYS A 103 62.23 11.12 -38.36
CA LYS A 103 62.11 11.58 -36.97
C LYS A 103 60.66 11.84 -36.58
N ASP A 104 59.92 12.62 -37.36
CA ASP A 104 58.54 12.99 -37.04
C ASP A 104 57.64 11.74 -36.98
N ASN A 105 57.85 10.79 -37.90
CA ASN A 105 57.13 9.52 -37.91
C ASN A 105 57.52 8.61 -36.72
N ALA A 106 58.79 8.58 -36.31
CA ALA A 106 59.24 7.82 -35.13
C ALA A 106 58.70 8.40 -33.82
N VAL A 107 58.67 9.73 -33.67
CA VAL A 107 58.07 10.41 -32.51
C VAL A 107 56.56 10.19 -32.47
N LYS A 108 55.89 10.21 -33.63
CA LYS A 108 54.46 9.87 -33.72
C LYS A 108 54.19 8.43 -33.32
N ALA A 109 55.06 7.49 -33.69
CA ALA A 109 54.95 6.10 -33.28
C ALA A 109 55.05 5.93 -31.75
N GLU A 110 55.98 6.62 -31.10
CA GLU A 110 56.10 6.66 -29.63
C GLU A 110 54.80 7.17 -28.96
N ALA A 111 54.23 8.26 -29.46
CA ALA A 111 52.99 8.82 -28.93
C ALA A 111 51.78 7.88 -29.09
N ASP A 112 51.69 7.15 -30.20
CA ASP A 112 50.61 6.19 -30.44
C ASP A 112 50.74 4.92 -29.57
N VAL A 113 51.97 4.47 -29.28
CA VAL A 113 52.22 3.40 -28.29
C VAL A 113 51.72 3.80 -26.89
N GLU A 114 51.89 5.06 -26.49
CA GLU A 114 51.39 5.53 -25.20
C GLU A 114 49.87 5.48 -25.11
N LYS A 115 49.16 5.80 -26.20
CA LYS A 115 47.70 5.64 -26.28
C LYS A 115 47.30 4.17 -26.16
N ALA A 116 48.01 3.27 -26.85
CA ALA A 116 47.76 1.84 -26.76
C ALA A 116 47.91 1.33 -25.31
N LYS A 117 48.93 1.79 -24.57
CA LYS A 117 49.05 1.49 -23.13
C LYS A 117 47.88 1.98 -22.30
N GLN A 118 47.40 3.21 -22.53
CA GLN A 118 46.25 3.74 -21.80
C GLN A 118 45.01 2.86 -22.02
N THR A 119 44.78 2.40 -23.26
CA THR A 119 43.72 1.44 -23.57
C THR A 119 43.85 0.14 -22.78
N ILE A 120 45.08 -0.40 -22.65
CA ILE A 120 45.35 -1.62 -21.86
C ILE A 120 45.09 -1.38 -20.37
N ILE A 121 45.40 -0.19 -19.83
CA ILE A 121 45.10 0.15 -18.43
C ILE A 121 43.59 0.15 -18.18
N VAL A 122 42.80 0.72 -19.09
CA VAL A 122 41.32 0.66 -19.01
C VAL A 122 40.81 -0.79 -19.05
N ALA A 123 41.41 -1.63 -19.90
CA ALA A 123 41.08 -3.06 -19.93
C ALA A 123 41.44 -3.79 -18.63
N LEU A 124 42.59 -3.49 -18.02
CA LEU A 124 43.00 -4.02 -16.72
C LEU A 124 42.01 -3.67 -15.62
N ASP A 125 41.55 -2.43 -15.61
CA ASP A 125 40.56 -1.95 -14.64
C ASP A 125 39.25 -2.74 -14.71
N LYS A 126 38.78 -3.08 -15.92
CA LYS A 126 37.59 -3.92 -16.13
C LYS A 126 37.78 -5.36 -15.60
N VAL A 127 38.98 -5.93 -15.74
CA VAL A 127 39.26 -7.32 -15.34
C VAL A 127 39.85 -7.47 -13.93
N LYS A 128 39.89 -6.40 -13.11
CA LYS A 128 40.44 -6.43 -11.73
C LYS A 128 39.85 -7.55 -10.85
N LYS A 129 38.57 -7.87 -11.03
CA LYS A 129 37.86 -8.91 -10.26
C LYS A 129 37.78 -10.25 -10.98
N ALA A 130 38.41 -10.36 -12.16
CA ALA A 130 38.40 -11.56 -12.96
C ALA A 130 39.34 -12.65 -12.40
N GLU A 131 39.21 -13.85 -12.95
CA GLU A 131 40.11 -14.98 -12.71
C GLU A 131 41.55 -14.64 -13.14
N GLU A 132 42.54 -15.28 -12.50
CA GLU A 132 43.97 -15.06 -12.76
C GLU A 132 44.34 -15.21 -14.23
N ALA A 133 43.76 -16.18 -14.95
CA ALA A 133 44.02 -16.35 -16.37
C ALA A 133 43.65 -15.11 -17.21
N ILE A 134 42.55 -14.43 -16.89
CA ILE A 134 42.08 -13.22 -17.60
C ILE A 134 43.00 -12.05 -17.29
N LYS A 135 43.34 -11.84 -16.02
CA LYS A 135 44.30 -10.81 -15.59
C LYS A 135 45.66 -11.01 -16.25
N ASN A 136 46.14 -12.25 -16.27
CA ASN A 136 47.41 -12.61 -16.89
C ASN A 136 47.42 -12.36 -18.40
N ALA A 137 46.30 -12.56 -19.10
CA ALA A 137 46.18 -12.25 -20.52
C ALA A 137 46.37 -10.74 -20.79
N VAL A 138 45.68 -9.90 -20.03
CA VAL A 138 45.76 -8.44 -20.18
C VAL A 138 47.12 -7.92 -19.70
N ASN A 139 47.71 -8.51 -18.66
CA ASN A 139 49.07 -8.20 -18.21
C ASN A 139 50.12 -8.56 -19.27
N LYS A 140 49.98 -9.69 -19.98
CA LYS A 140 50.89 -10.03 -21.10
C LYS A 140 50.79 -9.01 -22.23
N ALA A 141 49.59 -8.55 -22.57
CA ALA A 141 49.43 -7.45 -23.54
C ALA A 141 50.11 -6.17 -23.04
N LYS A 142 50.02 -5.87 -21.73
CA LYS A 142 50.74 -4.76 -21.12
C LYS A 142 52.26 -4.91 -21.22
N GLU A 143 52.81 -6.10 -20.98
CA GLU A 143 54.24 -6.38 -21.15
C GLU A 143 54.70 -6.11 -22.59
N VAL A 144 53.92 -6.54 -23.59
CA VAL A 144 54.19 -6.26 -25.01
C VAL A 144 54.20 -4.76 -25.29
N ALA A 145 53.21 -4.01 -24.79
CA ALA A 145 53.16 -2.56 -24.97
C ALA A 145 54.25 -1.82 -24.18
N ASP A 146 54.65 -2.34 -23.01
CA ASP A 146 55.75 -1.82 -22.20
C ASP A 146 57.08 -1.92 -22.94
N LYS A 147 57.37 -3.08 -23.54
CA LYS A 147 58.54 -3.32 -24.39
C LYS A 147 58.53 -2.48 -25.67
N ALA A 148 57.40 -2.42 -26.37
CA ALA A 148 57.25 -1.59 -27.56
C ALA A 148 57.53 -0.10 -27.27
N LYS A 149 57.13 0.40 -26.09
CA LYS A 149 57.43 1.77 -25.66
C LYS A 149 58.92 2.01 -25.49
N GLU A 150 59.62 1.08 -24.83
CA GLU A 150 61.07 1.20 -24.62
C GLU A 150 61.80 1.29 -25.96
N ILE A 151 61.49 0.38 -26.89
CA ILE A 151 62.10 0.33 -28.22
C ILE A 151 61.73 1.58 -29.04
N THR A 152 60.47 1.99 -29.10
CA THR A 152 60.06 3.20 -29.86
C THR A 152 60.69 4.47 -29.32
N THR A 153 60.85 4.60 -28.00
CA THR A 153 61.54 5.73 -27.36
C THR A 153 63.02 5.78 -27.80
N GLU A 154 63.70 4.63 -27.83
CA GLU A 154 65.08 4.54 -28.29
C GLU A 154 65.21 4.88 -29.78
N LYS A 155 64.35 4.33 -30.63
CA LYS A 155 64.36 4.59 -32.09
C LYS A 155 64.00 6.04 -32.42
N ALA A 156 63.08 6.67 -31.69
CA ALA A 156 62.78 8.08 -31.84
C ALA A 156 63.99 8.96 -31.48
N LYS A 157 64.75 8.61 -30.43
CA LYS A 157 66.02 9.29 -30.09
C LYS A 157 67.06 9.13 -31.21
N ILE A 158 67.25 7.92 -31.73
CA ILE A 158 68.19 7.66 -32.83
C ILE A 158 67.80 8.45 -34.08
N ALA A 159 66.52 8.44 -34.48
CA ALA A 159 66.06 9.20 -35.63
C ALA A 159 66.26 10.72 -35.45
N LYS A 160 66.05 11.23 -34.24
CA LYS A 160 66.31 12.63 -33.89
C LYS A 160 67.79 12.98 -33.96
N GLU A 161 68.67 12.18 -33.36
CA GLU A 161 70.13 12.40 -33.40
C GLU A 161 70.67 12.36 -34.84
N LYS A 162 70.18 11.41 -35.65
CA LYS A 162 70.61 11.27 -37.06
C LYS A 162 70.08 12.39 -37.95
N GLU A 163 68.90 12.95 -37.67
CA GLU A 163 68.42 14.17 -38.31
C GLU A 163 69.33 15.36 -38.01
N GLU A 164 69.72 15.56 -36.75
CA GLU A 164 70.63 16.63 -36.33
C GLU A 164 72.03 16.49 -36.94
N GLU A 165 72.55 15.26 -37.08
CA GLU A 165 73.81 14.98 -37.78
C GLU A 165 73.71 15.24 -39.29
N THR A 166 72.60 14.82 -39.91
CA THR A 166 72.32 15.08 -41.34
C THR A 166 72.25 16.59 -41.62
N ALA A 167 71.67 17.38 -40.71
CA ALA A 167 71.58 18.82 -40.81
C ALA A 167 72.95 19.52 -40.79
N LYS A 168 73.92 18.97 -40.05
CA LYS A 168 75.29 19.50 -39.93
C LYS A 168 76.17 19.17 -41.15
N LEU A 169 75.85 18.11 -41.90
CA LEU A 169 76.70 17.53 -42.94
C LEU A 169 76.35 17.95 -44.38
N GLY A 170 75.29 18.73 -44.60
CA GLY A 170 74.92 19.27 -45.92
C GLY A 170 74.65 18.19 -46.98
N ASN A 171 75.06 18.42 -48.24
CA ASN A 171 74.90 17.48 -49.36
C ASN A 171 76.04 16.45 -49.48
N SER A 172 76.51 15.89 -48.37
CA SER A 172 77.59 14.89 -48.38
C SER A 172 77.06 13.45 -48.46
N VAL A 173 77.90 12.52 -48.93
CA VAL A 173 77.60 11.06 -48.89
C VAL A 173 77.31 10.60 -47.45
N SER A 174 77.96 11.21 -46.46
CA SER A 174 77.70 10.98 -45.04
C SER A 174 76.30 11.43 -44.62
N ALA A 175 75.80 12.58 -45.10
CA ALA A 175 74.42 13.02 -44.83
C ALA A 175 73.38 12.03 -45.37
N SER A 176 73.61 11.41 -46.54
CA SER A 176 72.75 10.35 -47.07
C SER A 176 72.79 9.08 -46.21
N PHE A 177 73.95 8.74 -45.64
CA PHE A 177 74.08 7.60 -44.72
C PHE A 177 73.32 7.83 -43.40
N HIS A 178 73.41 9.02 -42.81
CA HIS A 178 72.64 9.36 -41.60
C HIS A 178 71.13 9.38 -41.87
N ALA A 179 70.68 9.86 -43.03
CA ALA A 179 69.28 9.81 -43.44
C ALA A 179 68.75 8.36 -43.57
N LEU A 180 69.54 7.43 -44.11
CA LEU A 180 69.17 6.01 -44.19
C LEU A 180 69.04 5.36 -42.80
N ILE A 181 69.89 5.75 -41.84
CA ILE A 181 69.78 5.27 -40.45
C ILE A 181 68.51 5.82 -39.79
N ALA A 182 68.16 7.08 -40.05
CA ALA A 182 66.90 7.65 -39.56
C ALA A 182 65.68 6.92 -40.14
N GLU A 183 65.65 6.66 -41.46
CA GLU A 183 64.59 5.86 -42.11
C GLU A 183 64.49 4.45 -41.52
N LYS A 184 65.64 3.80 -41.24
CA LYS A 184 65.63 2.48 -40.57
C LYS A 184 65.03 2.55 -39.16
N ALA A 185 65.42 3.55 -38.37
CA ALA A 185 64.86 3.75 -37.03
C ALA A 185 63.34 4.04 -37.08
N GLU A 186 62.87 4.78 -38.09
CA GLU A 186 61.44 4.97 -38.35
C GLU A 186 60.72 3.66 -38.64
N THR A 187 61.27 2.80 -39.51
CA THR A 187 60.64 1.52 -39.85
C THR A 187 60.51 0.61 -38.63
N GLU A 188 61.55 0.52 -37.81
CA GLU A 188 61.53 -0.26 -36.56
C GLU A 188 60.53 0.32 -35.55
N ALA A 189 60.44 1.65 -35.44
CA ALA A 189 59.44 2.29 -34.57
C ALA A 189 58.00 2.03 -35.03
N LYS A 190 57.74 2.00 -36.35
CA LYS A 190 56.43 1.67 -36.91
C LYS A 190 56.02 0.22 -36.64
N GLU A 191 56.95 -0.72 -36.73
CA GLU A 191 56.67 -2.13 -36.41
C GLU A 191 56.30 -2.33 -34.92
N GLU A 192 57.00 -1.66 -34.02
CA GLU A 192 56.69 -1.71 -32.58
C GLU A 192 55.38 -1.02 -32.22
N LYS A 193 55.05 0.08 -32.90
CA LYS A 193 53.73 0.71 -32.79
C LYS A 193 52.61 -0.29 -33.13
N GLU A 194 52.72 -0.99 -34.26
CA GLU A 194 51.70 -1.95 -34.69
C GLU A 194 51.52 -3.09 -33.67
N LYS A 195 52.61 -3.55 -33.03
CA LYS A 195 52.55 -4.55 -31.95
C LYS A 195 51.82 -4.03 -30.72
N ALA A 196 52.09 -2.79 -30.31
CA ALA A 196 51.41 -2.17 -29.17
C ALA A 196 49.91 -1.98 -29.44
N GLU A 197 49.54 -1.53 -30.64
CA GLU A 197 48.13 -1.39 -31.05
C GLU A 197 47.41 -2.74 -31.05
N LYS A 198 48.01 -3.80 -31.60
CA LYS A 198 47.46 -5.17 -31.53
C LYS A 198 47.32 -5.68 -30.10
N ALA A 199 48.31 -5.41 -29.23
CA ALA A 199 48.23 -5.77 -27.82
C ALA A 199 47.07 -5.05 -27.11
N ALA A 200 46.85 -3.77 -27.42
CA ALA A 200 45.74 -2.99 -26.87
C ALA A 200 44.36 -3.47 -27.34
N GLU A 201 44.23 -3.84 -28.62
CA GLU A 201 43.01 -4.46 -29.14
C GLU A 201 42.73 -5.81 -28.46
N LEU A 202 43.74 -6.67 -28.31
CA LEU A 202 43.58 -7.96 -27.62
C LEU A 202 43.18 -7.80 -26.15
N ALA A 203 43.82 -6.86 -25.43
CA ALA A 203 43.43 -6.51 -24.06
C ALA A 203 41.96 -6.09 -23.98
N THR A 204 41.50 -5.30 -24.97
CA THR A 204 40.09 -4.86 -25.07
C THR A 204 39.15 -6.03 -25.33
N HIS A 205 39.49 -6.93 -26.26
CA HIS A 205 38.70 -8.13 -26.56
C HIS A 205 38.54 -9.04 -25.33
N VAL A 206 39.62 -9.27 -24.57
CA VAL A 206 39.57 -10.04 -23.31
C VAL A 206 38.66 -9.38 -22.28
N ALA A 207 38.79 -8.06 -22.09
CA ALA A 207 37.99 -7.34 -21.10
C ALA A 207 36.50 -7.32 -21.45
N ASN A 208 36.16 -7.17 -22.73
CA ASN A 208 34.78 -7.20 -23.18
C ASN A 208 34.17 -8.61 -23.10
N ALA A 209 34.92 -9.67 -23.42
CA ALA A 209 34.47 -11.05 -23.23
C ALA A 209 34.17 -11.35 -21.75
N TYR A 210 34.98 -10.81 -20.83
CA TYR A 210 34.72 -10.93 -19.38
C TYR A 210 33.44 -10.20 -18.94
N GLU A 211 33.20 -8.97 -19.39
CA GLU A 211 31.95 -8.27 -19.07
C GLU A 211 30.73 -8.97 -19.67
N ALA A 212 30.82 -9.50 -20.90
CA ALA A 212 29.76 -10.30 -21.52
C ALA A 212 29.40 -11.55 -20.68
N LYS A 213 30.41 -12.29 -20.18
CA LYS A 213 30.21 -13.41 -19.25
C LYS A 213 29.44 -12.99 -17.99
N LYS A 214 29.84 -11.88 -17.38
CA LYS A 214 29.25 -11.36 -16.15
C LYS A 214 27.81 -10.87 -16.34
N GLU A 215 27.50 -10.29 -17.50
CA GLU A 215 26.13 -9.93 -17.86
C GLU A 215 25.26 -11.16 -18.10
N ALA A 216 25.79 -12.21 -18.74
CA ALA A 216 25.11 -13.48 -18.91
C ALA A 216 24.82 -14.19 -17.57
N GLU A 217 25.77 -14.19 -16.63
CA GLU A 217 25.57 -14.76 -15.29
C GLU A 217 24.47 -14.03 -14.52
N LYS A 218 24.41 -12.70 -14.59
CA LYS A 218 23.30 -11.92 -14.01
C LYS A 218 21.95 -12.26 -14.67
N ALA A 219 21.92 -12.42 -15.99
CA ALA A 219 20.71 -12.81 -16.70
C ALA A 219 20.21 -14.20 -16.27
N GLN A 220 21.12 -15.15 -16.04
CA GLN A 220 20.78 -16.47 -15.50
C GLN A 220 20.17 -16.38 -14.10
N GLU A 221 20.77 -15.61 -13.19
CA GLU A 221 20.24 -15.44 -11.82
C GLU A 221 18.80 -14.89 -11.82
N VAL A 222 18.53 -13.91 -12.67
CA VAL A 222 17.18 -13.34 -12.86
C VAL A 222 16.20 -14.41 -13.35
N ALA A 223 16.59 -15.19 -14.37
CA ALA A 223 15.76 -16.26 -14.93
C ALA A 223 15.45 -17.38 -13.92
N GLU A 224 16.45 -17.83 -13.16
CA GLU A 224 16.29 -18.85 -12.13
C GLU A 224 15.42 -18.36 -10.96
N THR A 225 15.55 -17.09 -10.60
CA THR A 225 14.73 -16.47 -9.56
C THR A 225 13.27 -16.41 -10.00
N ALA A 226 13.01 -15.91 -11.22
CA ALA A 226 11.67 -15.88 -11.80
C ALA A 226 11.06 -17.31 -11.85
N LYS A 227 11.81 -18.31 -12.32
CA LYS A 227 11.35 -19.71 -12.34
C LYS A 227 10.94 -20.22 -10.96
N ARG A 228 11.79 -20.00 -9.94
CA ARG A 228 11.52 -20.43 -8.56
C ARG A 228 10.27 -19.76 -7.98
N GLU A 229 10.05 -18.50 -8.30
CA GLU A 229 8.87 -17.77 -7.83
C GLU A 229 7.59 -18.19 -8.57
N ILE A 230 7.66 -18.45 -9.88
CA ILE A 230 6.56 -19.03 -10.66
C ILE A 230 6.15 -20.40 -10.09
N GLU A 231 7.10 -21.29 -9.81
CA GLU A 231 6.83 -22.60 -9.20
C GLU A 231 6.20 -22.48 -7.80
N LYS A 232 6.51 -21.42 -7.04
CA LYS A 232 5.86 -21.14 -5.76
C LYS A 232 4.43 -20.66 -5.97
N LEU A 233 4.23 -19.70 -6.88
CA LEU A 233 2.92 -19.15 -7.18
C LEU A 233 1.97 -20.20 -7.73
N SER A 234 2.45 -21.11 -8.59
CA SER A 234 1.61 -22.16 -9.14
C SER A 234 1.15 -23.19 -8.11
N LYS A 235 1.96 -23.46 -7.08
CA LYS A 235 1.51 -24.27 -5.93
C LYS A 235 0.39 -23.59 -5.15
N ILE A 236 0.39 -22.27 -5.07
CA ILE A 236 -0.63 -21.47 -4.36
C ILE A 236 -1.89 -21.30 -5.21
N TYR A 237 -1.75 -21.19 -6.54
CA TYR A 237 -2.82 -20.91 -7.50
C TYR A 237 -3.53 -22.18 -8.04
N LYS A 238 -3.15 -23.36 -7.55
CA LYS A 238 -3.51 -24.68 -8.10
C LYS A 238 -4.94 -25.15 -7.88
N GLU A 239 -5.84 -24.31 -7.35
CA GLU A 239 -7.22 -24.74 -7.10
C GLU A 239 -8.19 -24.53 -8.28
N GLU A 240 -7.96 -23.66 -9.28
CA GLU A 240 -9.01 -23.48 -10.32
C GLU A 240 -8.62 -22.98 -11.74
N ASN A 241 -7.39 -22.50 -12.03
CA ASN A 241 -7.10 -21.98 -13.40
C ASN A 241 -5.61 -22.00 -13.89
N ALA A 242 -4.67 -22.59 -13.15
CA ALA A 242 -3.21 -22.48 -13.42
C ALA A 242 -2.65 -23.36 -14.57
N GLY A 243 -3.33 -23.49 -15.71
CA GLY A 243 -2.96 -24.46 -16.75
C GLY A 243 -2.04 -23.94 -17.87
N THR A 244 -2.20 -22.67 -18.25
CA THR A 244 -1.63 -22.08 -19.48
C THR A 244 -0.59 -20.98 -19.21
N GLU A 245 -0.81 -20.06 -18.26
CA GLU A 245 0.17 -19.00 -18.00
C GLU A 245 1.42 -19.51 -17.26
N GLU A 246 1.29 -20.47 -16.34
CA GLU A 246 2.44 -21.12 -15.66
C GLU A 246 3.40 -21.74 -16.68
N LYS A 247 2.86 -22.36 -17.73
CA LYS A 247 3.66 -22.99 -18.80
C LYS A 247 4.42 -21.96 -19.62
N SER A 248 3.79 -20.83 -19.95
CA SER A 248 4.42 -19.74 -20.71
C SER A 248 5.58 -19.11 -19.93
N ALA A 249 5.39 -18.80 -18.65
CA ALA A 249 6.43 -18.19 -17.84
C ALA A 249 7.58 -19.18 -17.52
N THR A 250 7.27 -20.46 -17.32
CA THR A 250 8.30 -21.51 -17.17
C THR A 250 9.12 -21.68 -18.45
N ALA A 251 8.47 -21.62 -19.62
CA ALA A 251 9.15 -21.68 -20.91
C ALA A 251 10.07 -20.46 -21.13
N ALA A 252 9.61 -19.25 -20.79
CA ALA A 252 10.42 -18.04 -20.85
C ALA A 252 11.65 -18.12 -19.94
N ALA A 253 11.49 -18.60 -18.71
CA ALA A 253 12.62 -18.77 -17.79
C ALA A 253 13.63 -19.84 -18.27
N GLN A 254 13.15 -20.93 -18.89
CA GLN A 254 14.04 -21.92 -19.52
C GLN A 254 14.77 -21.35 -20.74
N SER A 255 14.09 -20.53 -21.56
CA SER A 255 14.70 -19.83 -22.69
C SER A 255 15.83 -18.91 -22.23
N ALA A 256 15.58 -18.10 -21.20
CA ALA A 256 16.58 -17.23 -20.60
C ALA A 256 17.78 -17.98 -20.00
N SER A 257 17.54 -19.10 -19.32
CA SER A 257 18.62 -19.96 -18.81
C SER A 257 19.49 -20.52 -19.95
N LYS A 258 18.88 -21.01 -21.03
CA LYS A 258 19.61 -21.54 -22.20
C LYS A 258 20.40 -20.45 -22.92
N ALA A 259 19.81 -19.27 -23.08
CA ALA A 259 20.48 -18.11 -23.68
C ALA A 259 21.70 -17.68 -22.84
N ALA A 260 21.56 -17.68 -21.51
CA ALA A 260 22.66 -17.36 -20.61
C ALA A 260 23.78 -18.42 -20.64
N GLU A 261 23.46 -19.72 -20.69
CA GLU A 261 24.45 -20.79 -20.87
C GLU A 261 25.21 -20.66 -22.20
N THR A 262 24.49 -20.32 -23.28
CA THR A 262 25.07 -20.07 -24.60
C THR A 262 26.03 -18.88 -24.54
N ALA A 263 25.61 -17.76 -23.96
CA ALA A 263 26.45 -16.57 -23.79
C ALA A 263 27.69 -16.84 -22.94
N LYS A 264 27.57 -17.65 -21.89
CA LYS A 264 28.71 -18.06 -21.06
C LYS A 264 29.72 -18.91 -21.84
N SER A 265 29.23 -19.87 -22.63
CA SER A 265 30.06 -20.70 -23.50
C SER A 265 30.81 -19.86 -24.53
N GLU A 266 30.12 -18.93 -25.19
CA GLU A 266 30.73 -18.04 -26.19
C GLU A 266 31.73 -17.06 -25.57
N ALA A 267 31.47 -16.57 -24.36
CA ALA A 267 32.43 -15.76 -23.63
C ALA A 267 33.71 -16.53 -23.24
N GLU A 268 33.60 -17.81 -22.87
CA GLU A 268 34.78 -18.66 -22.62
C GLU A 268 35.55 -18.96 -23.92
N ASN A 269 34.85 -19.15 -25.05
CA ASN A 269 35.49 -19.28 -26.37
C ASN A 269 36.23 -18.01 -26.79
N ALA A 270 35.63 -16.84 -26.57
CA ALA A 270 36.25 -15.53 -26.81
C ALA A 270 37.51 -15.32 -25.96
N LYS A 271 37.42 -15.67 -24.67
CA LYS A 271 38.55 -15.65 -23.74
C LYS A 271 39.67 -16.58 -24.20
N ALA A 272 39.37 -17.81 -24.59
CA ALA A 272 40.36 -18.77 -25.08
C ALA A 272 41.03 -18.30 -26.38
N ALA A 273 40.25 -17.76 -27.32
CA ALA A 273 40.76 -17.21 -28.57
C ALA A 273 41.69 -16.01 -28.33
N ALA A 274 41.31 -15.10 -27.42
CA ALA A 274 42.13 -13.94 -27.08
C ALA A 274 43.39 -14.31 -26.28
N LEU A 275 43.32 -15.30 -25.38
CA LEU A 275 44.49 -15.87 -24.70
C LEU A 275 45.51 -16.44 -25.69
N ASN A 276 45.04 -17.23 -26.66
CA ASN A 276 45.88 -17.80 -27.71
C ASN A 276 46.50 -16.70 -28.58
N ALA A 277 45.73 -15.68 -28.96
CA ALA A 277 46.24 -14.54 -29.72
C ALA A 277 47.29 -13.73 -28.95
N ALA A 278 47.09 -13.49 -27.64
CA ALA A 278 48.06 -12.82 -26.79
C ALA A 278 49.37 -13.63 -26.65
N GLN A 279 49.26 -14.96 -26.53
CA GLN A 279 50.43 -15.84 -26.52
C GLN A 279 51.19 -15.81 -27.84
N ASN A 280 50.50 -15.96 -28.97
CA ASN A 280 51.13 -15.90 -30.30
C ASN A 280 51.80 -14.55 -30.56
N LEU A 281 51.18 -13.44 -30.13
CA LEU A 281 51.78 -12.11 -30.22
C LEU A 281 53.03 -12.00 -29.34
N THR A 282 52.98 -12.50 -28.10
CA THR A 282 54.14 -12.51 -27.19
C THR A 282 55.30 -13.33 -27.75
N ASP A 283 54.99 -14.51 -28.30
CA ASP A 283 55.98 -15.41 -28.91
C ASP A 283 56.57 -14.80 -30.19
N ALA A 284 55.74 -14.12 -31.01
CA ALA A 284 56.20 -13.39 -32.18
C ALA A 284 57.11 -12.21 -31.79
N VAL A 285 56.76 -11.45 -30.75
CA VAL A 285 57.58 -10.33 -30.24
C VAL A 285 58.92 -10.83 -29.72
N LYS A 286 58.93 -11.88 -28.88
CA LYS A 286 60.15 -12.47 -28.32
C LYS A 286 61.08 -13.02 -29.41
N LYS A 287 60.53 -13.73 -30.40
CA LYS A 287 61.33 -14.24 -31.53
C LYS A 287 61.82 -13.13 -32.45
N LEU A 288 61.10 -12.01 -32.58
CA LEU A 288 61.58 -10.84 -33.31
C LEU A 288 62.77 -10.16 -32.58
N GLU A 289 62.74 -10.11 -31.25
CA GLU A 289 63.86 -9.61 -30.42
C GLU A 289 65.11 -10.50 -30.59
N GLU A 290 64.94 -11.84 -30.54
CA GLU A 290 66.02 -12.80 -30.80
C GLU A 290 66.57 -12.67 -32.23
N ALA A 291 65.71 -12.44 -33.23
CA ALA A 291 66.13 -12.22 -34.61
C ALA A 291 66.80 -10.86 -34.86
N SER A 292 66.51 -9.84 -34.03
CA SER A 292 67.08 -8.49 -34.17
C SER A 292 68.41 -8.31 -33.42
N THR A 293 68.67 -9.11 -32.38
CA THR A 293 69.92 -9.08 -31.60
C THR A 293 71.06 -9.85 -32.25
N GLU A 294 70.79 -10.83 -33.11
CA GLU A 294 71.79 -11.48 -33.97
C GLU A 294 71.90 -10.74 -35.32
N LEU A 295 72.97 -9.95 -35.47
CA LEU A 295 73.33 -9.19 -36.67
C LEU A 295 73.25 -10.03 -37.96
N LEU A 296 72.31 -9.68 -38.85
CA LEU A 296 72.28 -9.94 -40.31
C LEU A 296 72.94 -11.26 -40.77
N LYS A 297 72.29 -12.41 -40.55
CA LYS A 297 72.55 -13.62 -41.35
C LYS A 297 71.23 -14.24 -41.84
N ASP A 298 71.04 -14.15 -43.15
CA ASP A 298 70.08 -14.83 -44.04
C ASP A 298 68.62 -14.36 -44.17
N ASN A 299 68.18 -14.33 -45.45
CA ASN A 299 66.79 -14.17 -45.91
C ASN A 299 65.83 -15.22 -45.29
N TYR A 300 66.35 -16.36 -44.82
CA TYR A 300 65.59 -17.47 -44.21
C TYR A 300 64.83 -17.07 -42.93
N ARG A 301 65.25 -16.00 -42.24
CA ARG A 301 64.59 -15.49 -41.03
C ARG A 301 63.44 -14.52 -41.32
N ARG A 302 63.41 -13.86 -42.49
CA ARG A 302 62.32 -12.94 -42.87
C ARG A 302 61.00 -13.70 -43.08
N ASP A 303 61.06 -14.87 -43.71
CA ASP A 303 59.89 -15.74 -43.91
C ASP A 303 59.37 -16.32 -42.58
N THR A 304 60.27 -16.62 -41.64
CA THR A 304 59.90 -17.06 -40.28
C THR A 304 59.21 -15.93 -39.50
N VAL A 305 59.69 -14.70 -39.62
CA VAL A 305 59.06 -13.52 -39.00
C VAL A 305 57.71 -13.20 -39.64
N ASN A 306 57.61 -13.29 -40.97
CA ASN A 306 56.37 -13.02 -41.70
C ASN A 306 55.28 -14.06 -41.38
N THR A 307 55.63 -15.35 -41.34
CA THR A 307 54.71 -16.42 -40.94
C THR A 307 54.23 -16.28 -39.48
N LEU A 308 55.10 -15.83 -38.56
CA LEU A 308 54.71 -15.52 -37.18
C LEU A 308 53.80 -14.28 -37.09
N LYS A 309 54.07 -13.23 -37.88
CA LYS A 309 53.20 -12.04 -38.00
C LYS A 309 51.83 -12.43 -38.54
N GLU A 310 51.77 -13.28 -39.56
CA GLU A 310 50.52 -13.81 -40.13
C GLU A 310 49.74 -14.63 -39.10
N GLY A 311 50.39 -15.55 -38.38
CA GLY A 311 49.78 -16.34 -37.31
C GLY A 311 49.21 -15.49 -36.17
N ALA A 312 49.89 -14.42 -35.78
CA ALA A 312 49.39 -13.46 -34.79
C ALA A 312 48.15 -12.70 -35.31
N THR A 313 48.13 -12.32 -36.59
CA THR A 313 46.96 -11.64 -37.19
C THR A 313 45.76 -12.56 -37.38
N GLU A 314 45.97 -13.84 -37.72
CA GLU A 314 44.89 -14.83 -37.80
C GLU A 314 44.28 -15.09 -36.41
N ALA A 315 45.13 -15.21 -35.38
CA ALA A 315 44.67 -15.38 -34.01
C ALA A 315 43.89 -14.15 -33.51
N GLN A 316 44.32 -12.93 -33.86
CA GLN A 316 43.60 -11.69 -33.56
C GLN A 316 42.22 -11.64 -34.23
N LYS A 317 42.12 -11.99 -35.52
CA LYS A 317 40.83 -12.08 -36.23
C LYS A 317 39.88 -13.07 -35.57
N LYS A 318 40.41 -14.22 -35.12
CA LYS A 318 39.63 -15.22 -34.37
C LYS A 318 39.16 -14.66 -33.03
N ALA A 319 40.01 -13.95 -32.29
CA ALA A 319 39.63 -13.31 -31.03
C ALA A 319 38.51 -12.28 -31.21
N LYS A 320 38.58 -11.44 -32.24
CA LYS A 320 37.53 -10.46 -32.58
C LYS A 320 36.20 -11.13 -32.91
N LYS A 321 36.24 -12.18 -33.73
CA LYS A 321 35.05 -12.96 -34.10
C LYS A 321 34.34 -13.55 -32.87
N GLU A 322 35.09 -14.22 -31.99
CA GLU A 322 34.49 -14.85 -30.82
C GLU A 322 34.00 -13.79 -29.81
N GLU A 323 34.64 -12.62 -29.72
CA GLU A 323 34.15 -11.49 -28.93
C GLU A 323 32.78 -10.97 -29.42
N GLU A 324 32.60 -10.78 -30.73
CA GLU A 324 31.31 -10.34 -31.30
C GLU A 324 30.18 -11.35 -31.03
N LYS A 325 30.49 -12.65 -31.10
CA LYS A 325 29.55 -13.71 -30.70
C LYS A 325 29.19 -13.61 -29.22
N ALA A 326 30.19 -13.50 -28.35
CA ALA A 326 29.98 -13.35 -26.91
C ALA A 326 29.13 -12.11 -26.55
N LYS A 327 29.37 -10.96 -27.17
CA LYS A 327 28.58 -9.73 -26.95
C LYS A 327 27.13 -9.90 -27.40
N THR A 328 26.91 -10.43 -28.60
CA THR A 328 25.55 -10.62 -29.13
C THR A 328 24.75 -11.64 -28.33
N SER A 329 25.36 -12.76 -27.92
CA SER A 329 24.71 -13.71 -27.01
C SER A 329 24.42 -13.12 -25.64
N ALA A 330 25.30 -12.27 -25.10
CA ALA A 330 25.01 -11.59 -23.83
C ALA A 330 23.82 -10.63 -23.93
N GLU A 331 23.69 -9.89 -25.04
CA GLU A 331 22.53 -9.03 -25.29
C GLU A 331 21.23 -9.84 -25.46
N VAL A 332 21.29 -11.02 -26.10
CA VAL A 332 20.14 -11.94 -26.18
C VAL A 332 19.77 -12.50 -24.80
N ALA A 333 20.77 -12.90 -23.99
CA ALA A 333 20.52 -13.35 -22.63
C ALA A 333 19.82 -12.28 -21.78
N LYS A 334 20.20 -10.99 -21.93
CA LYS A 334 19.49 -9.87 -21.28
C LYS A 334 18.04 -9.74 -21.75
N ALA A 335 17.79 -9.89 -23.06
CA ALA A 335 16.44 -9.78 -23.63
C ALA A 335 15.53 -10.91 -23.14
N GLU A 336 16.03 -12.15 -23.13
CA GLU A 336 15.30 -13.31 -22.62
C GLU A 336 15.07 -13.22 -21.10
N ALA A 337 16.03 -12.68 -20.33
CA ALA A 337 15.83 -12.41 -18.90
C ALA A 337 14.73 -11.35 -18.68
N ALA A 338 14.71 -10.28 -19.48
CA ALA A 338 13.64 -9.28 -19.44
C ALA A 338 12.27 -9.89 -19.78
N ASN A 339 12.20 -10.82 -20.75
CA ASN A 339 10.98 -11.58 -21.03
C ASN A 339 10.54 -12.42 -19.81
N ALA A 340 11.45 -13.17 -19.17
CA ALA A 340 11.13 -13.95 -17.97
C ALA A 340 10.59 -13.07 -16.83
N GLU A 341 11.18 -11.89 -16.59
CA GLU A 341 10.67 -10.94 -15.60
C GLU A 341 9.28 -10.41 -15.95
N ALA A 342 9.01 -10.14 -17.24
CA ALA A 342 7.72 -9.64 -17.69
C ALA A 342 6.61 -10.69 -17.54
N GLN A 343 6.90 -11.96 -17.86
CA GLN A 343 5.97 -13.08 -17.67
C GLN A 343 5.68 -13.34 -16.20
N PHE A 344 6.69 -13.20 -15.33
CA PHE A 344 6.47 -13.26 -13.88
C PHE A 344 5.53 -12.13 -13.40
N ALA A 345 5.77 -10.89 -13.83
CA ALA A 345 4.91 -9.76 -13.51
C ALA A 345 3.46 -9.96 -14.02
N LYS A 346 3.28 -10.56 -15.20
CA LYS A 346 1.97 -10.95 -15.71
C LYS A 346 1.23 -11.89 -14.74
N ILE A 347 1.87 -12.97 -14.31
CA ILE A 347 1.25 -13.96 -13.41
C ILE A 347 0.85 -13.33 -12.07
N GLU A 348 1.71 -12.50 -11.49
CA GLU A 348 1.38 -11.81 -10.24
C GLU A 348 0.19 -10.85 -10.42
N ALA A 349 0.11 -10.14 -11.54
CA ALA A 349 -1.03 -9.27 -11.84
C ALA A 349 -2.33 -10.06 -12.04
N GLU A 350 -2.29 -11.23 -12.68
CA GLU A 350 -3.43 -12.14 -12.81
C GLU A 350 -3.89 -12.69 -11.45
N ARG A 351 -2.94 -12.98 -10.55
CA ARG A 351 -3.27 -13.35 -9.17
C ARG A 351 -4.00 -12.21 -8.47
N ALA A 352 -3.51 -10.97 -8.59
CA ALA A 352 -4.17 -9.81 -8.00
C ALA A 352 -5.59 -9.63 -8.53
N LYS A 353 -5.79 -9.81 -9.85
CA LYS A 353 -7.12 -9.85 -10.49
C LYS A 353 -8.01 -10.93 -9.86
N TYR A 354 -7.53 -12.17 -9.75
CA TYR A 354 -8.32 -13.27 -9.20
C TYR A 354 -8.72 -13.03 -7.75
N GLU A 355 -7.79 -12.60 -6.90
CA GLU A 355 -8.09 -12.27 -5.50
C GLU A 355 -9.13 -11.14 -5.40
N ALA A 356 -9.05 -10.11 -6.27
CA ALA A 356 -10.00 -9.01 -6.28
C ALA A 356 -11.40 -9.46 -6.72
N ASN A 357 -11.49 -10.28 -7.77
CA ASN A 357 -12.76 -10.83 -8.24
C ASN A 357 -13.41 -11.73 -7.19
N LYS A 358 -12.63 -12.58 -6.51
CA LYS A 358 -13.12 -13.42 -5.41
C LYS A 358 -13.69 -12.60 -4.24
N ILE A 359 -13.14 -11.42 -3.98
CA ILE A 359 -13.69 -10.49 -2.99
C ILE A 359 -14.99 -9.87 -3.49
N ALA A 360 -15.03 -9.43 -4.75
CA ALA A 360 -16.20 -8.83 -5.37
C ALA A 360 -17.38 -9.82 -5.54
N GLU A 361 -17.13 -11.11 -5.72
CA GLU A 361 -18.19 -12.14 -5.74
C GLU A 361 -18.86 -12.30 -4.37
N LYS A 362 -18.08 -12.16 -3.29
CA LYS A 362 -18.59 -12.26 -1.91
C LYS A 362 -19.26 -10.97 -1.43
N CYS A 363 -19.08 -9.86 -2.14
CA CYS A 363 -19.57 -8.55 -1.77
C CYS A 363 -20.48 -7.99 -2.86
N SER A 364 -21.79 -7.89 -2.60
CA SER A 364 -22.76 -7.44 -3.61
C SER A 364 -22.67 -5.95 -3.99
N ASP A 365 -21.76 -5.20 -3.37
CA ASP A 365 -21.57 -3.76 -3.58
C ASP A 365 -20.95 -3.45 -4.95
N SER A 366 -21.51 -2.45 -5.66
CA SER A 366 -21.07 -2.06 -7.00
C SER A 366 -19.68 -1.44 -7.01
N ASP A 367 -19.32 -0.67 -5.99
CA ASP A 367 -18.03 0.03 -5.95
C ASP A 367 -16.89 -0.96 -5.74
N VAL A 368 -17.14 -2.03 -4.97
CA VAL A 368 -16.20 -3.15 -4.82
C VAL A 368 -15.97 -3.86 -6.15
N LYS A 369 -17.04 -4.09 -6.94
CA LYS A 369 -16.93 -4.68 -8.28
C LYS A 369 -16.15 -3.79 -9.24
N ASP A 370 -16.39 -2.49 -9.21
CA ASP A 370 -15.67 -1.53 -10.04
C ASP A 370 -14.18 -1.47 -9.68
N ALA A 371 -13.83 -1.51 -8.39
CA ALA A 371 -12.45 -1.60 -7.94
C ALA A 371 -11.77 -2.90 -8.40
N ALA A 372 -12.46 -4.05 -8.33
CA ALA A 372 -11.95 -5.30 -8.86
C ALA A 372 -11.76 -5.25 -10.40
N GLY A 373 -12.68 -4.60 -11.12
CA GLY A 373 -12.55 -4.34 -12.55
C GLY A 373 -11.29 -3.54 -12.91
N LYS A 374 -10.84 -2.62 -12.03
CA LYS A 374 -9.55 -1.93 -12.22
C LYS A 374 -8.37 -2.89 -12.11
N ALA A 375 -8.36 -3.83 -11.16
CA ALA A 375 -7.32 -4.85 -11.07
C ALA A 375 -7.25 -5.71 -12.35
N GLU A 376 -8.41 -6.08 -12.91
CA GLU A 376 -8.48 -6.78 -14.20
C GLU A 376 -7.87 -5.97 -15.35
N GLN A 377 -8.20 -4.68 -15.47
CA GLN A 377 -7.63 -3.83 -16.51
C GLN A 377 -6.11 -3.73 -16.42
N LYS A 378 -5.57 -3.67 -15.20
CA LYS A 378 -4.12 -3.61 -14.97
C LYS A 378 -3.44 -4.95 -15.26
N ALA A 379 -4.08 -6.08 -14.93
CA ALA A 379 -3.60 -7.41 -15.32
C ALA A 379 -3.53 -7.58 -16.85
N LYS A 380 -4.56 -7.15 -17.58
CA LYS A 380 -4.55 -7.15 -19.07
C LYS A 380 -3.39 -6.32 -19.63
N LYS A 381 -3.12 -5.16 -19.05
CA LYS A 381 -1.95 -4.34 -19.43
C LYS A 381 -0.64 -5.06 -19.15
N ALA A 382 -0.49 -5.72 -18.00
CA ALA A 382 0.72 -6.49 -17.70
C ALA A 382 0.92 -7.62 -18.73
N GLU A 383 -0.15 -8.30 -19.13
CA GLU A 383 -0.12 -9.32 -20.18
C GLU A 383 0.32 -8.77 -21.54
N GLU A 384 -0.24 -7.64 -21.99
CA GLU A 384 0.15 -7.00 -23.25
C GLU A 384 1.64 -6.64 -23.27
N LYS A 385 2.17 -6.15 -22.15
CA LYS A 385 3.59 -5.79 -22.01
C LYS A 385 4.49 -7.02 -21.94
N ALA A 386 4.04 -8.10 -21.31
CA ALA A 386 4.75 -9.38 -21.32
C ALA A 386 4.86 -9.97 -22.73
N LYS A 387 3.76 -9.97 -23.50
CA LYS A 387 3.78 -10.39 -24.93
C LYS A 387 4.76 -9.56 -25.75
N LYS A 388 4.77 -8.24 -25.55
CA LYS A 388 5.74 -7.36 -26.23
C LYS A 388 7.19 -7.69 -25.85
N ALA A 389 7.47 -7.98 -24.57
CA ALA A 389 8.81 -8.37 -24.14
C ALA A 389 9.25 -9.70 -24.80
N GLU A 390 8.34 -10.67 -24.88
CA GLU A 390 8.55 -11.96 -25.55
C GLU A 390 8.86 -11.81 -27.05
N GLU A 391 8.06 -11.00 -27.77
CA GLU A 391 8.29 -10.69 -29.18
C GLU A 391 9.67 -10.08 -29.41
N LYS A 392 10.10 -9.14 -28.56
CA LYS A 392 11.39 -8.46 -28.69
C LYS A 392 12.58 -9.32 -28.31
N ALA A 393 12.44 -10.17 -27.30
CA ALA A 393 13.43 -11.20 -27.01
C ALA A 393 13.60 -12.17 -28.18
N THR A 394 12.49 -12.64 -28.76
CA THR A 394 12.51 -13.54 -29.93
C THR A 394 13.14 -12.86 -31.16
N GLU A 395 12.84 -11.59 -31.41
CA GLU A 395 13.48 -10.79 -32.47
C GLU A 395 14.99 -10.65 -32.25
N ALA A 396 15.45 -10.45 -31.01
CA ALA A 396 16.86 -10.39 -30.67
C ALA A 396 17.57 -11.72 -30.98
N SER A 397 16.99 -12.84 -30.53
CA SER A 397 17.50 -14.20 -30.78
C SER A 397 17.58 -14.54 -32.28
N ARG A 398 16.58 -14.13 -33.08
CA ARG A 398 16.62 -14.32 -34.55
C ARG A 398 17.71 -13.49 -35.22
N LYS A 399 17.89 -12.24 -34.78
CA LYS A 399 18.91 -11.34 -35.35
C LYS A 399 20.33 -11.80 -34.98
N GLU A 400 20.52 -12.35 -33.79
CA GLU A 400 21.79 -12.94 -33.34
C GLU A 400 22.26 -14.06 -34.29
N ALA A 401 21.37 -14.98 -34.68
CA ALA A 401 21.71 -16.04 -35.63
C ALA A 401 22.28 -15.47 -36.94
N ASN A 402 21.69 -14.39 -37.45
CA ASN A 402 22.17 -13.69 -38.66
C ASN A 402 23.52 -12.98 -38.44
N VAL A 403 23.79 -12.47 -37.22
CA VAL A 403 25.10 -11.89 -36.89
C VAL A 403 26.16 -12.99 -36.87
N LYS A 404 25.90 -14.12 -36.20
CA LYS A 404 26.84 -15.25 -36.10
C LYS A 404 27.25 -15.79 -37.47
N GLU A 405 26.29 -15.94 -38.38
CA GLU A 405 26.55 -16.37 -39.76
C GLU A 405 27.47 -15.40 -40.51
N LYS A 406 27.23 -14.08 -40.39
CA LYS A 406 28.05 -13.06 -41.05
C LYS A 406 29.44 -12.88 -40.42
N THR A 407 29.55 -13.01 -39.10
CA THR A 407 30.85 -13.03 -38.42
C THR A 407 31.65 -14.28 -38.82
N ASP A 408 30.99 -15.42 -39.05
CA ASP A 408 31.62 -16.63 -39.59
C ASP A 408 32.12 -16.43 -41.04
N GLU A 409 31.35 -15.77 -41.90
CA GLU A 409 31.76 -15.40 -43.26
C GLU A 409 32.96 -14.42 -43.28
N ALA A 410 32.96 -13.38 -42.44
CA ALA A 410 34.01 -12.36 -42.38
C ALA A 410 35.39 -12.93 -41.96
N SER A 411 35.40 -14.09 -41.30
CA SER A 411 36.62 -14.77 -40.85
C SER A 411 37.29 -15.67 -41.90
N ARG A 412 36.64 -15.91 -43.07
CA ARG A 412 37.22 -16.65 -44.20
C ARG A 412 38.00 -15.67 -45.09
N LYS A 413 39.16 -16.07 -45.64
CA LYS A 413 40.11 -15.21 -46.40
C LYS A 413 39.51 -14.67 -47.72
N GLU A 414 38.58 -13.72 -47.64
CA GLU A 414 37.95 -13.04 -48.79
C GLU A 414 38.33 -11.56 -48.87
N ALA A 415 38.31 -10.99 -50.07
CA ALA A 415 38.80 -9.62 -50.36
C ALA A 415 38.00 -8.46 -49.69
N ASN A 416 36.86 -8.72 -49.03
CA ASN A 416 35.96 -7.70 -48.46
C ASN A 416 35.81 -7.77 -46.92
N VAL A 417 36.85 -8.19 -46.18
CA VAL A 417 36.81 -8.31 -44.70
C VAL A 417 36.28 -7.03 -44.02
N LYS A 418 36.71 -5.84 -44.47
CA LYS A 418 36.32 -4.57 -43.84
C LYS A 418 34.82 -4.28 -43.97
N GLU A 419 34.26 -4.44 -45.18
CA GLU A 419 32.83 -4.24 -45.45
C GLU A 419 31.94 -5.23 -44.67
N LYS A 420 32.35 -6.51 -44.63
CA LYS A 420 31.62 -7.55 -43.88
C LYS A 420 31.69 -7.34 -42.36
N THR A 421 32.79 -6.77 -41.86
CA THR A 421 32.93 -6.43 -40.44
C THR A 421 32.04 -5.23 -40.07
N ASP A 422 31.98 -4.20 -40.92
CA ASP A 422 31.09 -3.05 -40.72
C ASP A 422 29.61 -3.45 -40.78
N GLU A 423 29.25 -4.41 -41.64
CA GLU A 423 27.91 -4.98 -41.71
C GLU A 423 27.54 -5.80 -40.46
N ALA A 424 28.47 -6.59 -39.92
CA ALA A 424 28.30 -7.31 -38.66
C ALA A 424 28.06 -6.35 -37.49
N SER A 425 28.84 -5.27 -37.37
CA SER A 425 28.66 -4.25 -36.33
C SER A 425 27.33 -3.50 -36.44
N ARG A 426 26.82 -3.24 -37.65
CA ARG A 426 25.47 -2.66 -37.84
C ARG A 426 24.36 -3.62 -37.38
N LYS A 427 24.53 -4.92 -37.62
CA LYS A 427 23.56 -5.94 -37.19
C LYS A 427 23.63 -6.21 -35.69
N GLU A 428 24.78 -6.07 -35.05
CA GLU A 428 24.94 -6.09 -33.59
C GLU A 428 24.12 -4.97 -32.94
N ALA A 429 24.16 -3.74 -33.49
CA ALA A 429 23.34 -2.62 -33.00
C ALA A 429 21.83 -2.94 -33.05
N ASN A 430 21.38 -3.69 -34.06
CA ASN A 430 19.99 -4.12 -34.20
C ASN A 430 19.58 -5.19 -33.17
N VAL A 431 20.51 -5.98 -32.62
CA VAL A 431 20.25 -6.91 -31.50
C VAL A 431 20.05 -6.09 -30.23
N LYS A 432 20.98 -5.16 -29.96
CA LYS A 432 20.94 -4.28 -28.78
C LYS A 432 19.66 -3.44 -28.71
N GLU A 433 19.23 -2.87 -29.83
CA GLU A 433 17.96 -2.13 -29.92
C GLU A 433 16.77 -3.00 -29.45
N LYS A 434 16.73 -4.27 -29.88
CA LYS A 434 15.66 -5.20 -29.49
C LYS A 434 15.75 -5.64 -28.04
N THR A 435 16.95 -5.80 -27.53
CA THR A 435 17.18 -6.00 -26.10
C THR A 435 16.67 -4.82 -25.27
N ASP A 436 16.96 -3.58 -25.67
CA ASP A 436 16.48 -2.38 -24.97
C ASP A 436 14.95 -2.26 -25.02
N GLU A 437 14.32 -2.60 -26.15
CA GLU A 437 12.86 -2.68 -26.27
C GLU A 437 12.24 -3.74 -25.35
N ALA A 438 12.86 -4.93 -25.24
CA ALA A 438 12.42 -6.00 -24.33
C ALA A 438 12.53 -5.56 -22.86
N ILE A 439 13.64 -4.93 -22.47
CA ILE A 439 13.85 -4.38 -21.12
C ILE A 439 12.80 -3.31 -20.79
N LYS A 440 12.49 -2.43 -21.75
CA LYS A 440 11.46 -1.41 -21.55
C LYS A 440 10.08 -2.04 -21.37
N ALA A 441 9.72 -3.03 -22.18
CA ALA A 441 8.46 -3.74 -22.05
C ALA A 441 8.34 -4.47 -20.70
N ALA A 442 9.42 -5.10 -20.22
CA ALA A 442 9.47 -5.74 -18.91
C ALA A 442 9.25 -4.75 -17.75
N LYS A 443 9.85 -3.55 -17.82
CA LYS A 443 9.60 -2.47 -16.84
C LYS A 443 8.14 -2.03 -16.85
N GLU A 444 7.53 -1.88 -18.02
CA GLU A 444 6.11 -1.52 -18.15
C GLU A 444 5.19 -2.64 -17.60
N ALA A 445 5.54 -3.91 -17.78
CA ALA A 445 4.82 -5.04 -17.18
C ALA A 445 4.90 -5.02 -15.64
N LYS A 446 6.09 -4.76 -15.07
CA LYS A 446 6.27 -4.60 -13.61
C LYS A 446 5.44 -3.45 -13.05
N ILE A 447 5.36 -2.31 -13.74
CA ILE A 447 4.51 -1.18 -13.34
C ILE A 447 3.04 -1.60 -13.33
N ALA A 448 2.55 -2.24 -14.41
CA ALA A 448 1.16 -2.69 -14.49
C ALA A 448 0.81 -3.72 -13.39
N LYS A 449 1.76 -4.59 -13.03
CA LYS A 449 1.64 -5.50 -11.89
C LYS A 449 1.45 -4.77 -10.56
N ILE A 450 2.28 -3.76 -10.28
CA ILE A 450 2.14 -2.98 -9.03
C ILE A 450 0.79 -2.24 -9.01
N GLU A 451 0.35 -1.70 -10.14
CA GLU A 451 -0.97 -1.07 -10.23
C GLU A 451 -2.13 -2.07 -9.99
N ALA A 452 -1.98 -3.32 -10.42
CA ALA A 452 -2.95 -4.39 -10.15
C ALA A 452 -3.00 -4.75 -8.66
N ASP A 453 -1.84 -4.84 -7.99
CA ASP A 453 -1.75 -5.05 -6.54
C ASP A 453 -2.44 -3.92 -5.75
N ILE A 454 -2.18 -2.66 -6.13
CA ILE A 454 -2.82 -1.50 -5.49
C ILE A 454 -4.34 -1.57 -5.65
N ALA A 455 -4.83 -1.90 -6.86
CA ALA A 455 -6.26 -2.06 -7.09
C ALA A 455 -6.87 -3.18 -6.22
N LEU A 456 -6.19 -4.32 -6.07
CA LEU A 456 -6.60 -5.38 -5.13
C LEU A 456 -6.71 -4.86 -3.68
N PHE A 457 -5.73 -4.08 -3.20
CA PHE A 457 -5.77 -3.56 -1.84
C PHE A 457 -6.90 -2.55 -1.63
N VAL A 458 -7.19 -1.70 -2.63
CA VAL A 458 -8.39 -0.85 -2.62
C VAL A 458 -9.66 -1.70 -2.55
N THR A 459 -9.78 -2.77 -3.35
CA THR A 459 -10.91 -3.70 -3.27
C THR A 459 -11.06 -4.32 -1.88
N LYS A 460 -9.96 -4.71 -1.22
CA LYS A 460 -9.97 -5.21 0.16
C LYS A 460 -10.48 -4.17 1.16
N ALA A 461 -10.00 -2.93 1.06
CA ALA A 461 -10.45 -1.83 1.94
C ALA A 461 -11.95 -1.51 1.74
N MET A 462 -12.42 -1.46 0.50
CA MET A 462 -13.84 -1.24 0.18
C MET A 462 -14.72 -2.38 0.73
N ALA A 463 -14.30 -3.63 0.58
CA ALA A 463 -15.02 -4.77 1.14
C ALA A 463 -15.07 -4.73 2.68
N ALA A 464 -14.00 -4.25 3.33
CA ALA A 464 -13.99 -4.06 4.78
C ALA A 464 -14.99 -2.98 5.23
N LYS A 465 -15.03 -1.84 4.53
CA LYS A 465 -16.04 -0.79 4.74
C LYS A 465 -17.45 -1.36 4.62
N GLU A 466 -17.70 -2.10 3.54
CA GLU A 466 -19.03 -2.64 3.31
C GLU A 466 -19.42 -3.69 4.36
N LYS A 467 -18.48 -4.53 4.78
CA LYS A 467 -18.68 -5.48 5.88
C LYS A 467 -19.02 -4.75 7.18
N ALA A 468 -18.30 -3.67 7.52
CA ALA A 468 -18.55 -2.89 8.71
C ALA A 468 -19.95 -2.24 8.69
N LYS A 469 -20.37 -1.72 7.52
CA LYS A 469 -21.68 -1.08 7.33
C LYS A 469 -22.85 -2.06 7.27
N LYS A 470 -22.67 -3.21 6.61
CA LYS A 470 -23.73 -4.23 6.43
C LYS A 470 -23.83 -5.21 7.59
N SER A 471 -22.80 -5.36 8.44
CA SER A 471 -22.83 -6.22 9.62
C SER A 471 -24.10 -5.95 10.44
N VAL A 472 -24.89 -7.00 10.62
CA VAL A 472 -26.14 -6.96 11.39
C VAL A 472 -25.84 -6.55 12.83
N GLU A 473 -24.68 -6.95 13.35
CA GLU A 473 -24.18 -6.53 14.65
C GLU A 473 -24.02 -5.01 14.69
N CYS A 474 -23.27 -4.42 13.76
CA CYS A 474 -23.05 -2.96 13.72
C CYS A 474 -24.36 -2.18 13.59
N LYS A 475 -25.28 -2.59 12.70
CA LYS A 475 -26.59 -1.95 12.55
C LYS A 475 -27.43 -2.01 13.82
N ASN A 476 -27.31 -3.09 14.59
CA ASN A 476 -28.09 -3.30 15.81
C ASN A 476 -27.45 -2.69 17.06
N ALA A 477 -26.26 -2.08 16.97
CA ALA A 477 -25.61 -1.45 18.13
C ALA A 477 -26.46 -0.30 18.71
N LYS A 478 -27.01 0.58 17.87
CA LYS A 478 -27.91 1.67 18.29
C LYS A 478 -29.22 1.15 18.90
N LYS A 479 -29.73 0.02 18.36
CA LYS A 479 -30.88 -0.66 18.95
C LYS A 479 -30.56 -1.21 20.34
N ALA A 480 -29.38 -1.80 20.52
CA ALA A 480 -28.93 -2.31 21.81
C ALA A 480 -28.81 -1.19 22.86
N GLU A 481 -28.28 -0.03 22.49
CA GLU A 481 -28.25 1.16 23.36
C GLU A 481 -29.67 1.57 23.81
N GLN A 482 -30.60 1.72 22.87
CA GLN A 482 -31.98 2.09 23.17
C GLN A 482 -32.68 1.05 24.06
N ASP A 483 -32.47 -0.23 23.76
CA ASP A 483 -32.98 -1.35 24.54
C ASP A 483 -32.47 -1.31 26.00
N ALA A 484 -31.19 -0.97 26.20
CA ALA A 484 -30.61 -0.83 27.54
C ALA A 484 -31.13 0.40 28.29
N LYS A 485 -31.40 1.51 27.56
CA LYS A 485 -32.03 2.71 28.12
C LYS A 485 -33.43 2.42 28.65
N ASN A 486 -34.26 1.75 27.85
CA ASN A 486 -35.61 1.34 28.26
C ASN A 486 -35.56 0.42 29.50
N ALA A 487 -34.64 -0.56 29.51
CA ALA A 487 -34.46 -1.47 30.65
C ALA A 487 -34.09 -0.73 31.94
N LYS A 488 -33.19 0.26 31.88
CA LYS A 488 -32.83 1.08 33.03
C LYS A 488 -34.02 1.88 33.57
N ASP A 489 -34.88 2.41 32.70
CA ASP A 489 -36.06 3.17 33.14
C ASP A 489 -37.12 2.26 33.77
N GLU A 490 -37.30 1.06 33.23
CA GLU A 490 -38.15 0.01 33.83
C GLU A 490 -37.65 -0.42 35.22
N ALA A 491 -36.34 -0.62 35.39
CA ALA A 491 -35.74 -0.98 36.67
C ALA A 491 -35.89 0.14 37.72
N ALA A 492 -35.71 1.40 37.31
CA ALA A 492 -35.87 2.56 38.18
C ALA A 492 -37.32 2.75 38.65
N LYS A 493 -38.30 2.49 37.77
CA LYS A 493 -39.71 2.48 38.16
C LYS A 493 -39.98 1.38 39.21
N ALA A 494 -39.47 0.17 38.98
CA ALA A 494 -39.64 -0.94 39.91
C ALA A 494 -39.00 -0.67 41.29
N ALA A 495 -37.80 -0.10 41.33
CA ALA A 495 -37.14 0.26 42.60
C ALA A 495 -37.96 1.28 43.41
N LYS A 496 -38.52 2.31 42.76
CA LYS A 496 -39.39 3.30 43.41
C LYS A 496 -40.64 2.66 44.02
N GLU A 497 -41.32 1.83 43.25
CA GLU A 497 -42.52 1.12 43.70
C GLU A 497 -42.23 0.17 44.88
N ALA A 498 -41.08 -0.50 44.89
CA ALA A 498 -40.67 -1.37 45.99
C ALA A 498 -40.38 -0.59 47.28
N GLU A 499 -39.73 0.57 47.16
CA GLU A 499 -39.47 1.47 48.30
C GLU A 499 -40.76 2.09 48.85
N GLU A 500 -41.74 2.40 47.99
CA GLU A 500 -43.08 2.83 48.43
C GLU A 500 -43.81 1.73 49.19
N ALA A 501 -43.79 0.49 48.69
CA ALA A 501 -44.37 -0.66 49.38
C ALA A 501 -43.73 -0.88 50.76
N LYS A 502 -42.40 -0.74 50.86
CA LYS A 502 -41.68 -0.76 52.14
C LYS A 502 -42.17 0.33 53.10
N LYS A 503 -42.28 1.59 52.64
CA LYS A 503 -42.78 2.70 53.47
C LYS A 503 -44.20 2.45 53.98
N GLN A 504 -45.07 1.86 53.16
CA GLN A 504 -46.43 1.50 53.57
C GLN A 504 -46.43 0.39 54.63
N ALA A 505 -45.59 -0.63 54.49
CA ALA A 505 -45.45 -1.68 55.49
C ALA A 505 -44.87 -1.14 56.82
N GLU A 506 -43.95 -0.18 56.77
CA GLU A 506 -43.40 0.49 57.95
C GLU A 506 -44.48 1.28 58.73
N LYS A 507 -45.37 2.00 58.03
CA LYS A 507 -46.54 2.68 58.64
C LYS A 507 -47.53 1.71 59.30
N ALA A 508 -47.49 0.42 58.94
CA ALA A 508 -48.34 -0.62 59.52
C ALA A 508 -47.80 -1.23 60.83
N GLU A 509 -46.73 -0.66 61.43
CA GLU A 509 -46.13 -1.06 62.73
C GLU A 509 -45.66 -2.54 62.83
N LYS A 510 -45.61 -3.26 61.70
CA LYS A 510 -44.89 -4.54 61.57
C LYS A 510 -43.95 -4.47 60.36
N ILE A 511 -42.68 -4.21 60.64
CA ILE A 511 -41.63 -4.45 59.65
C ILE A 511 -41.48 -5.96 59.48
N THR A 512 -41.66 -6.45 58.27
CA THR A 512 -41.15 -7.76 57.89
C THR A 512 -39.81 -7.54 57.20
N ASP A 513 -38.72 -8.13 57.74
CA ASP A 513 -37.37 -8.02 57.16
C ASP A 513 -37.38 -8.39 55.66
N THR A 514 -38.27 -9.29 55.28
CA THR A 514 -38.51 -9.72 53.90
C THR A 514 -38.97 -8.61 52.94
N VAL A 515 -39.72 -7.59 53.39
CA VAL A 515 -40.11 -6.47 52.50
C VAL A 515 -38.92 -5.54 52.25
N LYS A 516 -38.06 -5.36 53.26
CA LYS A 516 -36.84 -4.56 53.15
C LYS A 516 -35.83 -5.22 52.23
N ASP A 517 -35.65 -6.53 52.34
CA ASP A 517 -34.77 -7.30 51.48
C ASP A 517 -35.19 -7.18 50.01
N GLU A 518 -36.48 -7.29 49.72
CA GLU A 518 -37.00 -7.22 48.36
C GLU A 518 -36.89 -5.80 47.76
N ALA A 519 -37.12 -4.77 48.57
CA ALA A 519 -36.86 -3.38 48.15
C ALA A 519 -35.37 -3.12 47.86
N LYS A 520 -34.48 -3.72 48.67
CA LYS A 520 -33.04 -3.65 48.43
C LYS A 520 -32.65 -4.37 47.13
N ILE A 521 -33.16 -5.58 46.88
CA ILE A 521 -32.92 -6.31 45.63
C ILE A 521 -33.35 -5.48 44.42
N ALA A 522 -34.52 -4.83 44.48
CA ALA A 522 -34.98 -3.97 43.39
C ALA A 522 -34.03 -2.80 43.13
N THR A 523 -33.46 -2.21 44.18
CA THR A 523 -32.49 -1.10 44.09
C THR A 523 -31.13 -1.57 43.55
N ASP A 524 -30.62 -2.72 44.04
CA ASP A 524 -29.36 -3.29 43.57
C ASP A 524 -29.44 -3.66 42.07
N GLU A 525 -30.57 -4.19 41.62
CA GLU A 525 -30.79 -4.52 40.21
C GLU A 525 -31.03 -3.28 39.32
N GLU A 526 -31.57 -2.18 39.86
CA GLU A 526 -31.56 -0.88 39.16
C GLU A 526 -30.12 -0.42 38.87
N ALA A 527 -29.23 -0.51 39.87
CA ALA A 527 -27.83 -0.15 39.69
C ALA A 527 -27.13 -1.04 38.65
N ASN A 528 -27.45 -2.33 38.61
CA ASN A 528 -26.98 -3.26 37.58
C ASN A 528 -27.49 -2.88 36.19
N ALA A 529 -28.79 -2.58 36.04
CA ALA A 529 -29.37 -2.12 34.77
C ALA A 529 -28.75 -0.80 34.29
N SER A 530 -28.48 0.13 35.20
CA SER A 530 -27.81 1.40 34.93
C SER A 530 -26.36 1.21 34.46
N THR A 531 -25.63 0.28 35.06
CA THR A 531 -24.27 -0.09 34.63
C THR A 531 -24.31 -0.74 33.24
N GLY A 532 -25.23 -1.68 33.00
CA GLY A 532 -25.43 -2.30 31.69
C GLY A 532 -25.76 -1.28 30.59
N LYS A 533 -26.57 -0.26 30.90
CA LYS A 533 -26.84 0.86 29.99
C LYS A 533 -25.59 1.63 29.62
N LYS A 534 -24.79 2.06 30.61
CA LYS A 534 -23.55 2.82 30.35
C LYS A 534 -22.58 2.01 29.49
N ASP A 535 -22.39 0.74 29.80
CA ASP A 535 -21.52 -0.14 29.01
C ASP A 535 -22.03 -0.31 27.58
N ALA A 536 -23.35 -0.49 27.38
CA ALA A 536 -23.95 -0.63 26.06
C ALA A 536 -23.79 0.65 25.22
N GLU A 537 -24.04 1.83 25.82
CA GLU A 537 -23.89 3.15 25.21
C GLU A 537 -22.45 3.43 24.79
N ILE A 538 -21.47 3.18 25.68
CA ILE A 538 -20.05 3.33 25.38
C ILE A 538 -19.63 2.44 24.20
N ASN A 539 -20.02 1.17 24.22
CA ASN A 539 -19.64 0.24 23.15
C ASN A 539 -20.35 0.55 21.83
N ALA A 540 -21.61 1.02 21.86
CA ALA A 540 -22.31 1.46 20.66
C ALA A 540 -21.66 2.71 20.05
N GLY A 541 -21.21 3.66 20.87
CA GLY A 541 -20.45 4.83 20.42
C GLY A 541 -19.15 4.45 19.71
N TYR A 542 -18.36 3.53 20.30
CA TYR A 542 -17.13 3.03 19.66
C TYR A 542 -17.36 2.34 18.31
N VAL A 543 -18.55 1.77 18.05
CA VAL A 543 -18.86 1.18 16.73
C VAL A 543 -18.86 2.26 15.64
N ASP A 544 -19.47 3.42 15.90
CA ASP A 544 -19.52 4.52 14.92
C ASP A 544 -18.10 5.07 14.66
N GLU A 545 -17.26 5.19 15.70
CA GLU A 545 -15.85 5.59 15.58
C GLU A 545 -15.04 4.61 14.73
N GLU A 546 -15.16 3.31 14.98
CA GLU A 546 -14.44 2.28 14.22
C GLU A 546 -14.91 2.22 12.76
N VAL A 547 -16.22 2.31 12.50
CA VAL A 547 -16.77 2.38 11.13
C VAL A 547 -16.26 3.62 10.40
N TYR A 548 -16.17 4.77 11.08
CA TYR A 548 -15.56 5.98 10.52
C TYR A 548 -14.06 5.76 10.22
N ALA A 549 -13.33 5.13 11.15
CA ALA A 549 -11.92 4.84 10.99
C ALA A 549 -11.63 3.88 9.82
N VAL A 550 -12.57 3.00 9.45
CA VAL A 550 -12.49 2.18 8.22
C VAL A 550 -12.54 3.06 6.96
N ASN A 551 -13.38 4.10 6.93
CA ASN A 551 -13.44 5.02 5.79
C ASN A 551 -12.13 5.79 5.60
N VAL A 552 -11.49 6.21 6.69
CA VAL A 552 -10.18 6.89 6.63
C VAL A 552 -9.13 5.99 5.99
N GLU A 553 -9.08 4.71 6.35
CA GLU A 553 -8.14 3.76 5.73
C GLU A 553 -8.47 3.52 4.25
N LEU A 554 -9.74 3.48 3.88
CA LEU A 554 -10.12 3.40 2.47
C LEU A 554 -9.61 4.61 1.68
N GLU A 555 -9.74 5.83 2.22
CA GLU A 555 -9.21 7.03 1.56
C GLU A 555 -7.69 6.98 1.35
N ILE A 556 -6.94 6.46 2.33
CA ILE A 556 -5.49 6.24 2.20
C ILE A 556 -5.17 5.25 1.08
N ALA A 557 -5.93 4.15 0.98
CA ALA A 557 -5.77 3.18 -0.10
C ALA A 557 -6.09 3.79 -1.48
N GLU A 558 -7.14 4.61 -1.57
CA GLU A 558 -7.47 5.33 -2.80
C GLU A 558 -6.43 6.38 -3.19
N GLU A 559 -5.85 7.09 -2.21
CA GLU A 559 -4.78 8.05 -2.45
C GLU A 559 -3.52 7.36 -3.01
N ALA A 560 -3.20 6.16 -2.51
CA ALA A 560 -2.14 5.33 -3.09
C ALA A 560 -2.45 4.96 -4.55
N ALA A 561 -3.71 4.66 -4.89
CA ALA A 561 -4.11 4.43 -6.27
C ALA A 561 -4.00 5.68 -7.16
N ARG A 562 -4.36 6.87 -6.63
CA ARG A 562 -4.18 8.16 -7.34
C ARG A 562 -2.70 8.46 -7.57
N THR A 563 -1.86 8.22 -6.56
CA THR A 563 -0.40 8.36 -6.65
C THR A 563 0.17 7.48 -7.75
N ALA A 564 -0.25 6.22 -7.83
CA ALA A 564 0.19 5.29 -8.87
C ALA A 564 -0.24 5.71 -10.28
N ALA A 565 -1.42 6.33 -10.42
CA ALA A 565 -1.87 6.87 -11.69
C ALA A 565 -1.03 8.08 -12.17
N GLN A 566 -0.53 8.90 -11.25
CA GLN A 566 0.24 10.11 -11.56
C GLN A 566 1.75 9.84 -11.73
N HIS A 567 2.31 8.93 -10.94
CA HIS A 567 3.76 8.68 -10.89
C HIS A 567 4.11 7.26 -11.29
N LYS A 568 4.80 7.10 -12.44
CA LYS A 568 5.23 5.80 -12.97
C LYS A 568 6.65 5.39 -12.56
N VAL A 569 7.20 6.01 -11.52
CA VAL A 569 8.55 5.72 -11.02
C VAL A 569 8.47 4.50 -10.10
N PRO A 570 9.24 3.42 -10.34
CA PRO A 570 9.13 2.18 -9.57
C PRO A 570 9.20 2.35 -8.05
N ALA A 571 10.16 3.16 -7.55
CA ALA A 571 10.31 3.40 -6.12
C ALA A 571 9.09 4.12 -5.48
N ILE A 572 8.40 4.98 -6.24
CA ILE A 572 7.17 5.65 -5.77
C ILE A 572 6.01 4.65 -5.76
N LEU A 573 5.93 3.80 -6.80
CA LEU A 573 4.91 2.77 -6.91
C LEU A 573 5.02 1.71 -5.81
N ASP A 574 6.22 1.27 -5.47
CA ASP A 574 6.44 0.32 -4.37
C ASP A 574 5.99 0.91 -3.02
N LYS A 575 6.25 2.20 -2.79
CA LYS A 575 5.77 2.91 -1.60
C LYS A 575 4.24 3.03 -1.58
N ALA A 576 3.63 3.39 -2.71
CA ALA A 576 2.18 3.47 -2.85
C ALA A 576 1.52 2.09 -2.61
N LYS A 577 2.09 1.03 -3.16
CA LYS A 577 1.65 -0.36 -2.90
C LYS A 577 1.66 -0.68 -1.41
N LYS A 578 2.78 -0.42 -0.74
CA LYS A 578 2.91 -0.70 0.70
C LYS A 578 1.91 0.10 1.54
N ASN A 579 1.65 1.36 1.18
CA ASN A 579 0.64 2.18 1.85
C ASN A 579 -0.76 1.61 1.65
N ALA A 580 -1.12 1.21 0.42
CA ALA A 580 -2.43 0.61 0.12
C ALA A 580 -2.62 -0.72 0.86
N GLU A 581 -1.58 -1.55 0.94
CA GLU A 581 -1.58 -2.83 1.68
C GLU A 581 -1.85 -2.61 3.17
N ILE A 582 -1.09 -1.73 3.82
CA ILE A 582 -1.26 -1.40 5.24
C ILE A 582 -2.67 -0.84 5.49
N ALA A 583 -3.14 0.06 4.63
CA ALA A 583 -4.47 0.64 4.76
C ALA A 583 -5.57 -0.42 4.63
N ALA A 584 -5.45 -1.36 3.70
CA ALA A 584 -6.40 -2.46 3.56
C ALA A 584 -6.42 -3.41 4.77
N GLU A 585 -5.25 -3.69 5.35
CA GLU A 585 -5.14 -4.49 6.59
C GLU A 585 -5.78 -3.77 7.77
N ASN A 586 -5.49 -2.47 7.95
CA ASN A 586 -6.08 -1.64 9.00
C ASN A 586 -7.59 -1.52 8.85
N ALA A 587 -8.09 -1.29 7.64
CA ALA A 587 -9.53 -1.26 7.34
C ALA A 587 -10.21 -2.57 7.75
N THR A 588 -9.58 -3.70 7.46
CA THR A 588 -10.09 -5.03 7.85
C THR A 588 -10.09 -5.22 9.36
N ALA A 589 -9.03 -4.80 10.06
CA ALA A 589 -8.93 -4.90 11.51
C ALA A 589 -9.98 -4.05 12.22
N LYS A 590 -10.12 -2.78 11.82
CA LYS A 590 -11.13 -1.84 12.36
C LYS A 590 -12.55 -2.32 12.11
N ALA A 591 -12.84 -2.86 10.92
CA ALA A 591 -14.13 -3.47 10.63
C ALA A 591 -14.46 -4.66 11.57
N GLN A 592 -13.46 -5.49 11.92
CA GLN A 592 -13.64 -6.57 12.89
C GLN A 592 -13.83 -6.04 14.32
N GLU A 593 -13.13 -4.97 14.69
CA GLU A 593 -13.27 -4.32 15.99
C GLU A 593 -14.66 -3.71 16.16
N ALA A 594 -15.18 -3.02 15.14
CA ALA A 594 -16.56 -2.54 15.11
C ALA A 594 -17.56 -3.67 15.39
N THR A 595 -17.44 -4.82 14.71
CA THR A 595 -18.32 -5.99 14.95
C THR A 595 -18.21 -6.52 16.38
N LYS A 596 -17.00 -6.58 16.96
CA LYS A 596 -16.78 -7.01 18.35
C LYS A 596 -17.46 -6.05 19.33
N LYS A 597 -17.25 -4.75 19.19
CA LYS A 597 -17.86 -3.71 20.03
C LYS A 597 -19.38 -3.75 19.96
N ALA A 598 -19.94 -3.91 18.76
CA ALA A 598 -21.38 -4.07 18.58
C ALA A 598 -21.94 -5.31 19.28
N THR A 599 -21.20 -6.43 19.25
CA THR A 599 -21.58 -7.65 19.96
C THR A 599 -21.58 -7.44 21.47
N ILE A 600 -20.56 -6.78 22.01
CA ILE A 600 -20.48 -6.42 23.43
C ILE A 600 -21.65 -5.50 23.82
N ALA A 601 -21.97 -4.50 23.00
CA ALA A 601 -23.11 -3.61 23.27
C ALA A 601 -24.43 -4.39 23.39
N LYS A 602 -24.65 -5.38 22.51
CA LYS A 602 -25.82 -6.25 22.54
C LYS A 602 -25.88 -7.13 23.80
N GLU A 603 -24.75 -7.70 24.20
CA GLU A 603 -24.66 -8.50 25.43
C GLU A 603 -25.00 -7.65 26.67
N LYS A 604 -24.43 -6.44 26.74
CA LYS A 604 -24.67 -5.49 27.84
C LYS A 604 -26.11 -5.03 27.91
N ALA A 605 -26.75 -4.79 26.76
CA ALA A 605 -28.18 -4.50 26.69
C ALA A 605 -29.04 -5.66 27.19
N THR A 606 -28.62 -6.91 26.92
CA THR A 606 -29.33 -8.11 27.39
C THR A 606 -29.23 -8.24 28.91
N ASN A 607 -28.03 -8.04 29.47
CA ASN A 607 -27.83 -8.00 30.92
C ASN A 607 -28.66 -6.91 31.61
N ALA A 608 -28.79 -5.73 30.98
CA ALA A 608 -29.63 -4.65 31.49
C ALA A 608 -31.13 -5.06 31.51
N LYS A 609 -31.62 -5.75 30.47
CA LYS A 609 -32.99 -6.28 30.44
C LYS A 609 -33.23 -7.33 31.53
N GLU A 610 -32.28 -8.23 31.74
CA GLU A 610 -32.38 -9.25 32.80
C GLU A 610 -32.42 -8.60 34.20
N ALA A 611 -31.59 -7.58 34.44
CA ALA A 611 -31.60 -6.82 35.68
C ALA A 611 -32.94 -6.08 35.88
N ALA A 612 -33.49 -5.46 34.84
CA ALA A 612 -34.80 -4.82 34.88
C ALA A 612 -35.93 -5.81 35.23
N GLU A 613 -35.93 -7.00 34.63
CA GLU A 613 -36.92 -8.03 34.95
C GLU A 613 -36.80 -8.51 36.41
N LYS A 614 -35.58 -8.66 36.93
CA LYS A 614 -35.35 -8.99 38.35
C LYS A 614 -35.83 -7.88 39.29
N ALA A 615 -35.55 -6.62 38.96
CA ALA A 615 -36.03 -5.46 39.72
C ALA A 615 -37.57 -5.43 39.77
N GLN A 616 -38.24 -5.64 38.63
CA GLN A 616 -39.69 -5.74 38.55
C GLN A 616 -40.24 -6.91 39.39
N LYS A 617 -39.63 -8.10 39.30
CA LYS A 617 -40.03 -9.26 40.13
C LYS A 617 -39.88 -8.98 41.63
N ALA A 618 -38.85 -8.24 42.04
CA ALA A 618 -38.64 -7.84 43.43
C ALA A 618 -39.66 -6.79 43.90
N SER A 619 -39.98 -5.81 43.05
CA SER A 619 -41.06 -4.83 43.29
C SER A 619 -42.41 -5.50 43.51
N GLU A 620 -42.82 -6.41 42.63
CA GLU A 620 -44.12 -7.09 42.77
C GLU A 620 -44.20 -7.96 44.03
N LYS A 621 -43.09 -8.56 44.44
CA LYS A 621 -43.01 -9.25 45.74
C LYS A 621 -43.17 -8.27 46.91
N ALA A 622 -42.46 -7.15 46.89
CA ALA A 622 -42.54 -6.12 47.93
C ALA A 622 -43.97 -5.58 48.06
N LYS A 623 -44.63 -5.26 46.95
CA LYS A 623 -46.04 -4.82 46.89
C LYS A 623 -46.98 -5.85 47.53
N ALA A 624 -46.92 -7.12 47.11
CA ALA A 624 -47.81 -8.14 47.65
C ALA A 624 -47.60 -8.37 49.15
N MET A 625 -46.34 -8.37 49.61
CA MET A 625 -46.01 -8.52 51.03
C MET A 625 -46.48 -7.33 51.86
N ALA A 626 -46.30 -6.09 51.37
CA ALA A 626 -46.82 -4.89 52.03
C ALA A 626 -48.35 -4.91 52.13
N ALA A 627 -49.03 -5.31 51.05
CA ALA A 627 -50.48 -5.47 51.03
C ALA A 627 -50.97 -6.48 52.08
N ASN A 628 -50.29 -7.61 52.22
CA ASN A 628 -50.59 -8.59 53.29
C ASN A 628 -50.39 -7.98 54.68
N VAL A 629 -49.28 -7.26 54.92
CA VAL A 629 -49.02 -6.60 56.21
C VAL A 629 -50.16 -5.63 56.57
N LEU A 630 -50.59 -4.81 55.60
CA LEU A 630 -51.72 -3.88 55.77
C LEU A 630 -53.04 -4.61 56.04
N ALA A 631 -53.36 -5.66 55.28
CA ALA A 631 -54.59 -6.43 55.45
C ALA A 631 -54.65 -7.11 56.83
N GLN A 632 -53.51 -7.65 57.28
CA GLN A 632 -53.36 -8.25 58.61
C GLN A 632 -53.50 -7.22 59.73
N LYS A 633 -53.00 -5.99 59.55
CA LYS A 633 -53.24 -4.88 60.48
C LYS A 633 -54.73 -4.53 60.54
N ALA A 634 -55.37 -4.32 59.39
CA ALA A 634 -56.79 -4.00 59.31
C ALA A 634 -57.67 -5.07 59.98
N SER A 635 -57.35 -6.35 59.76
CA SER A 635 -58.03 -7.48 60.42
C SER A 635 -57.88 -7.43 61.94
N ARG A 636 -56.67 -7.17 62.47
CA ARG A 636 -56.46 -7.03 63.93
C ARG A 636 -57.23 -5.85 64.51
N GLU A 637 -57.19 -4.70 63.85
CA GLU A 637 -57.95 -3.51 64.27
C GLU A 637 -59.45 -3.79 64.26
N ALA A 638 -59.97 -4.46 63.22
CA ALA A 638 -61.38 -4.85 63.15
C ALA A 638 -61.78 -5.84 64.26
N GLN A 639 -60.90 -6.77 64.64
CA GLN A 639 -61.14 -7.65 65.81
C GLN A 639 -61.20 -6.86 67.12
N LEU A 640 -60.29 -5.90 67.33
CA LEU A 640 -60.33 -5.02 68.51
C LEU A 640 -61.61 -4.19 68.55
N ILE A 641 -62.04 -3.65 67.41
CA ILE A 641 -63.31 -2.91 67.27
C ILE A 641 -64.50 -3.81 67.63
N LYS A 642 -64.53 -5.05 67.14
CA LYS A 642 -65.55 -6.04 67.48
C LYS A 642 -65.58 -6.31 68.98
N GLU A 643 -64.44 -6.53 69.62
CA GLU A 643 -64.35 -6.75 71.07
C GLU A 643 -64.88 -5.55 71.85
N GLU A 644 -64.53 -4.33 71.43
CA GLU A 644 -65.03 -3.10 72.05
C GLU A 644 -66.53 -2.91 71.85
N ALA A 645 -67.06 -3.15 70.65
CA ALA A 645 -68.48 -3.07 70.33
C ALA A 645 -69.31 -4.06 71.15
N HIS A 646 -68.82 -5.30 71.30
CA HIS A 646 -69.46 -6.32 72.13
C HIS A 646 -69.49 -5.90 73.61
N LYS A 647 -68.36 -5.39 74.14
CA LYS A 647 -68.27 -4.91 75.52
C LYS A 647 -69.21 -3.74 75.80
N LEU A 648 -69.29 -2.78 74.87
CA LEU A 648 -70.24 -1.66 74.96
C LEU A 648 -71.70 -2.14 74.91
N ALA A 649 -72.04 -3.05 74.00
CA ALA A 649 -73.38 -3.59 73.90
C ALA A 649 -73.79 -4.39 75.16
N GLU A 650 -72.89 -5.16 75.78
CA GLU A 650 -73.14 -5.83 77.06
C GLU A 650 -73.33 -4.86 78.23
N ASN A 651 -72.54 -3.78 78.28
CA ASN A 651 -72.73 -2.71 79.26
C ASN A 651 -74.09 -2.02 79.08
N ILE A 652 -74.51 -1.73 77.83
CA ILE A 652 -75.83 -1.15 77.53
C ILE A 652 -76.95 -2.11 77.93
N LYS A 653 -76.80 -3.42 77.67
CA LYS A 653 -77.77 -4.46 78.05
C LYS A 653 -78.05 -4.51 79.55
N SER A 654 -77.03 -4.25 80.38
CA SER A 654 -77.12 -4.25 81.84
C SER A 654 -77.48 -2.88 82.45
N SER A 655 -77.76 -1.87 81.62
CA SER A 655 -78.10 -0.51 82.04
C SER A 655 -79.62 -0.20 82.03
N ASN A 656 -80.03 0.95 82.59
CA ASN A 656 -81.43 1.40 82.70
C ASN A 656 -81.97 2.09 81.42
N VAL A 657 -81.47 1.75 80.24
CA VAL A 657 -81.94 2.26 78.93
C VAL A 657 -83.14 1.45 78.41
N THR A 658 -83.81 1.94 77.36
CA THR A 658 -85.01 1.27 76.80
C THR A 658 -84.65 -0.08 76.18
N ASP A 659 -85.60 -1.01 76.14
CA ASP A 659 -85.36 -2.33 75.55
C ASP A 659 -85.05 -2.25 74.04
N GLU A 660 -85.62 -1.26 73.35
CA GLU A 660 -85.30 -0.93 71.95
C GLU A 660 -83.83 -0.48 71.78
N GLU A 661 -83.31 0.33 72.70
CA GLU A 661 -81.90 0.75 72.67
C GLU A 661 -80.94 -0.42 72.96
N LYS A 662 -81.33 -1.34 73.86
CA LYS A 662 -80.57 -2.56 74.15
C LYS A 662 -80.50 -3.49 72.94
N GLU A 663 -81.62 -3.68 72.24
CA GLU A 663 -81.70 -4.54 71.07
C GLU A 663 -80.91 -3.95 69.88
N LYS A 664 -81.03 -2.62 69.66
CA LYS A 664 -80.26 -1.91 68.63
C LYS A 664 -78.75 -2.00 68.87
N ALA A 665 -78.28 -1.82 70.11
CA ALA A 665 -76.86 -1.95 70.45
C ALA A 665 -76.32 -3.37 70.21
N GLN A 666 -77.09 -4.41 70.53
CA GLN A 666 -76.70 -5.80 70.23
C GLN A 666 -76.67 -6.08 68.73
N LYS A 667 -77.60 -5.52 67.95
CA LYS A 667 -77.61 -5.67 66.49
C LYS A 667 -76.36 -5.04 65.86
N LEU A 668 -76.04 -3.80 66.22
CA LEU A 668 -74.85 -3.09 65.74
C LEU A 668 -73.55 -3.82 66.12
N ALA A 669 -73.48 -4.40 67.32
CA ALA A 669 -72.31 -5.20 67.74
C ALA A 669 -72.15 -6.49 66.91
N LYS A 670 -73.25 -7.12 66.47
CA LYS A 670 -73.20 -8.26 65.53
C LYS A 670 -72.76 -7.82 64.14
N GLU A 671 -73.27 -6.69 63.63
CA GLU A 671 -72.87 -6.13 62.33
C GLU A 671 -71.36 -5.77 62.33
N ALA A 672 -70.85 -5.17 63.41
CA ALA A 672 -69.41 -4.94 63.60
C ALA A 672 -68.60 -6.26 63.60
N ALA A 673 -69.13 -7.32 64.23
CA ALA A 673 -68.48 -8.63 64.25
C ALA A 673 -68.46 -9.31 62.88
N ASP A 674 -69.52 -9.16 62.08
CA ASP A 674 -69.59 -9.67 60.71
C ASP A 674 -68.60 -8.95 59.80
N HIS A 675 -68.50 -7.62 59.91
CA HIS A 675 -67.49 -6.83 59.21
C HIS A 675 -66.06 -7.20 59.62
N ALA A 676 -65.81 -7.45 60.92
CA ALA A 676 -64.52 -7.96 61.37
C ALA A 676 -64.18 -9.36 60.79
N ARG A 677 -65.19 -10.22 60.59
CA ARG A 677 -65.00 -11.52 59.91
C ARG A 677 -64.67 -11.35 58.42
N VAL A 678 -65.35 -10.41 57.74
CA VAL A 678 -65.04 -10.08 56.34
C VAL A 678 -63.60 -9.57 56.21
N SER A 679 -63.18 -8.66 57.10
CA SER A 679 -61.81 -8.14 57.13
C SER A 679 -60.77 -9.26 57.31
N ALA A 680 -61.03 -10.21 58.22
CA ALA A 680 -60.16 -11.37 58.43
C ALA A 680 -60.09 -12.31 57.21
N ASN A 681 -61.21 -12.58 56.55
CA ASN A 681 -61.22 -13.40 55.34
C ASN A 681 -60.42 -12.74 54.20
N LYS A 682 -60.57 -11.43 54.02
CA LYS A 682 -59.80 -10.67 53.03
C LYS A 682 -58.31 -10.59 53.37
N ALA A 683 -57.95 -10.52 54.65
CA ALA A 683 -56.55 -10.66 55.06
C ALA A 683 -55.95 -12.03 54.70
N ASN A 684 -56.72 -13.12 54.83
CA ASN A 684 -56.27 -14.45 54.41
C ASN A 684 -56.13 -14.57 52.88
N GLU A 685 -57.03 -13.95 52.11
CA GLU A 685 -56.91 -13.86 50.65
C GLU A 685 -55.63 -13.09 50.25
N ALA A 686 -55.33 -11.97 50.91
CA ALA A 686 -54.11 -11.20 50.69
C ALA A 686 -52.85 -12.01 51.04
N GLU A 687 -52.89 -12.76 52.14
CA GLU A 687 -51.81 -13.65 52.56
C GLU A 687 -51.55 -14.78 51.54
N ALA A 688 -52.62 -15.42 51.05
CA ALA A 688 -52.51 -16.47 50.05
C ALA A 688 -51.87 -15.96 48.75
N ALA A 689 -52.30 -14.78 48.28
CA ALA A 689 -51.72 -14.13 47.10
C ALA A 689 -50.25 -13.73 47.34
N ALA A 690 -49.93 -13.15 48.50
CA ALA A 690 -48.56 -12.80 48.88
C ALA A 690 -47.62 -14.02 49.06
N THR A 691 -48.19 -15.21 49.28
CA THR A 691 -47.39 -16.44 49.39
C THR A 691 -47.02 -16.99 48.01
N LYS A 692 -47.92 -16.87 47.02
CA LYS A 692 -47.68 -17.32 45.64
C LYS A 692 -46.52 -16.56 44.96
N VAL A 693 -46.39 -15.26 45.24
CA VAL A 693 -45.29 -14.46 44.66
C VAL A 693 -43.88 -14.83 45.18
N LYS A 694 -43.77 -15.63 46.24
CA LYS A 694 -42.48 -16.04 46.84
C LYS A 694 -41.72 -17.07 45.97
N GLY A 695 -42.40 -17.74 45.04
CA GLY A 695 -41.80 -18.73 44.13
C GLY A 695 -41.02 -18.14 42.95
N ASN A 696 -40.40 -19.01 42.16
CA ASN A 696 -39.73 -18.65 40.90
C ASN A 696 -40.74 -18.56 39.74
N GLU A 697 -41.81 -17.82 39.96
CA GLU A 697 -42.88 -17.62 38.97
C GLU A 697 -42.50 -16.54 37.93
N THR A 698 -43.18 -16.56 36.79
CA THR A 698 -43.00 -15.55 35.74
C THR A 698 -43.36 -14.16 36.25
N LEU A 699 -42.79 -13.11 35.63
CA LEU A 699 -43.13 -11.74 35.98
C LEU A 699 -44.64 -11.47 35.85
N GLN A 700 -45.28 -12.03 34.82
CA GLN A 700 -46.71 -11.84 34.57
C GLN A 700 -47.56 -12.45 35.69
N THR A 701 -47.19 -13.65 36.17
CA THR A 701 -47.86 -14.28 37.32
C THR A 701 -47.69 -13.43 38.59
N LYS A 702 -46.48 -12.90 38.83
CA LYS A 702 -46.21 -12.06 40.00
C LYS A 702 -47.00 -10.75 39.98
N LYS A 703 -47.12 -10.10 38.82
CA LYS A 703 -47.99 -8.92 38.66
C LYS A 703 -49.44 -9.26 39.03
N ALA A 704 -49.98 -10.35 38.49
CA ALA A 704 -51.36 -10.75 38.75
C ALA A 704 -51.63 -11.06 40.24
N GLU A 705 -50.74 -11.81 40.90
CA GLU A 705 -50.92 -12.15 42.32
C GLU A 705 -50.65 -10.95 43.25
N SER A 706 -49.71 -10.07 42.90
CA SER A 706 -49.50 -8.80 43.61
C SER A 706 -50.75 -7.91 43.58
N THR A 707 -51.37 -7.74 42.41
CA THR A 707 -52.65 -7.02 42.29
C THR A 707 -53.76 -7.64 43.13
N LYS A 708 -53.87 -8.98 43.16
CA LYS A 708 -54.84 -9.67 44.02
C LYS A 708 -54.60 -9.38 45.49
N ALA A 709 -53.34 -9.41 45.94
CA ALA A 709 -52.99 -9.09 47.33
C ALA A 709 -53.36 -7.65 47.70
N VAL A 710 -53.06 -6.69 46.81
CA VAL A 710 -53.42 -5.27 46.99
C VAL A 710 -54.93 -5.08 47.08
N ASN A 711 -55.70 -5.69 46.17
CA ASN A 711 -57.17 -5.58 46.18
C ASN A 711 -57.78 -6.21 47.43
N ALA A 712 -57.32 -7.39 47.84
CA ALA A 712 -57.76 -8.02 49.08
C ALA A 712 -57.42 -7.17 50.31
N SER A 713 -56.28 -6.48 50.31
CA SER A 713 -55.90 -5.54 51.37
C SER A 713 -56.83 -4.33 51.44
N LYS A 714 -57.15 -3.70 50.30
CA LYS A 714 -58.13 -2.61 50.22
C LYS A 714 -59.50 -3.02 50.79
N GLU A 715 -59.99 -4.20 50.42
CA GLU A 715 -61.26 -4.72 50.94
C GLU A 715 -61.20 -5.05 52.44
N ALA A 716 -60.07 -5.53 52.96
CA ALA A 716 -59.88 -5.76 54.39
C ALA A 716 -59.94 -4.46 55.20
N MET A 717 -59.32 -3.38 54.69
CA MET A 717 -59.37 -2.04 55.28
C MET A 717 -60.79 -1.46 55.25
N LYS A 718 -61.47 -1.57 54.10
CA LYS A 718 -62.88 -1.13 53.97
C LYS A 718 -63.80 -1.83 54.96
N ALA A 719 -63.62 -3.14 55.16
CA ALA A 719 -64.39 -3.90 56.15
C ALA A 719 -64.06 -3.48 57.60
N ARG A 720 -62.80 -3.14 57.91
CA ARG A 720 -62.42 -2.55 59.20
C ARG A 720 -63.16 -1.23 59.42
N ASP A 721 -63.19 -0.36 58.42
CA ASP A 721 -63.82 0.97 58.54
C ASP A 721 -65.34 0.85 58.73
N LYS A 722 -65.98 -0.10 58.06
CA LYS A 722 -67.39 -0.44 58.32
C LYS A 722 -67.61 -0.93 59.75
N ALA A 723 -66.73 -1.80 60.27
CA ALA A 723 -66.82 -2.22 61.68
C ALA A 723 -66.65 -1.03 62.64
N ALA A 724 -65.72 -0.12 62.37
CA ALA A 724 -65.50 1.08 63.17
C ALA A 724 -66.74 2.00 63.16
N PHE A 725 -67.37 2.15 62.00
CA PHE A 725 -68.60 2.93 61.85
C PHE A 725 -69.74 2.37 62.70
N GLU A 726 -69.95 1.05 62.72
CA GLU A 726 -70.97 0.44 63.58
C GLU A 726 -70.68 0.64 65.08
N LEU A 727 -69.41 0.57 65.50
CA LEU A 727 -68.99 0.91 66.86
C LEU A 727 -69.30 2.38 67.21
N LEU A 728 -69.07 3.31 66.28
CA LEU A 728 -69.37 4.74 66.48
C LEU A 728 -70.88 4.98 66.66
N LYS A 729 -71.73 4.27 65.92
CA LYS A 729 -73.20 4.31 66.13
C LYS A 729 -73.60 3.84 67.52
N ILE A 730 -72.96 2.79 68.07
CA ILE A 730 -73.20 2.34 69.45
C ILE A 730 -72.83 3.44 70.46
N LYS A 731 -71.75 4.18 70.19
CA LYS A 731 -71.29 5.32 71.02
C LYS A 731 -72.17 6.57 70.88
N LYS A 732 -73.23 6.54 70.06
CA LYS A 732 -74.12 7.67 69.76
C LYS A 732 -73.38 8.93 69.29
N GLN A 733 -72.27 8.76 68.57
CA GLN A 733 -71.62 9.84 67.85
C GLN A 733 -72.28 9.94 66.47
N ASP A 734 -72.85 11.11 66.12
CA ASP A 734 -73.38 11.35 64.77
C ASP A 734 -72.22 11.40 63.78
N VAL A 735 -72.20 10.46 62.84
CA VAL A 735 -71.21 10.43 61.77
C VAL A 735 -71.93 10.11 60.46
N LEU A 736 -71.63 10.89 59.42
CA LEU A 736 -72.13 10.67 58.07
C LEU A 736 -71.61 9.32 57.54
N GLU A 737 -72.49 8.56 56.90
CA GLU A 737 -72.14 7.29 56.24
C GLU A 737 -71.06 7.53 55.18
N GLN A 738 -70.01 6.72 55.16
CA GLN A 738 -69.01 6.79 54.10
C GLN A 738 -69.66 6.32 52.79
N VAL A 739 -69.84 7.26 51.86
CA VAL A 739 -70.38 7.00 50.51
C VAL A 739 -69.36 6.15 49.74
N ASP A 740 -69.84 5.04 49.17
CA ASP A 740 -69.07 4.17 48.27
C ASP A 740 -68.73 4.93 46.98
N VAL A 741 -67.62 5.66 46.96
CA VAL A 741 -66.96 6.06 45.71
C VAL A 741 -66.11 4.90 45.22
N SER A 742 -66.55 4.27 44.15
CA SER A 742 -65.76 3.25 43.42
C SER A 742 -64.40 3.84 43.02
N PRO A 743 -63.27 3.17 43.28
CA PRO A 743 -61.98 3.65 42.83
C PRO A 743 -61.79 3.25 41.36
N SER A 744 -62.46 3.93 40.44
CA SER A 744 -62.10 3.86 39.03
C SER A 744 -60.95 4.84 38.77
N GLY A 745 -59.73 4.32 38.69
CA GLY A 745 -58.60 5.05 38.11
C GLY A 745 -57.67 5.73 39.11
N SER A 746 -56.97 4.98 39.95
CA SER A 746 -55.56 5.24 40.26
C SER A 746 -54.97 4.10 41.11
N ASP A 747 -53.92 3.46 40.58
CA ASP A 747 -53.16 2.41 41.27
C ASP A 747 -52.22 2.96 42.36
N ASN A 748 -52.34 4.23 42.73
CA ASN A 748 -51.56 4.84 43.81
C ASN A 748 -52.34 4.81 45.12
N LEU A 749 -51.77 4.09 46.11
CA LEU A 749 -52.21 4.05 47.51
C LEU A 749 -51.88 5.35 48.27
N ASN A 750 -52.16 6.51 47.66
CA ASN A 750 -52.06 7.80 48.33
C ASN A 750 -53.46 8.37 48.47
N ASP A 751 -54.04 8.25 49.66
CA ASP A 751 -55.09 9.16 50.10
C ASP A 751 -54.65 9.89 51.37
N VAL A 752 -54.55 11.21 51.19
CA VAL A 752 -54.73 12.32 52.15
C VAL A 752 -53.88 12.29 53.44
N ASP A 753 -52.67 12.86 53.36
CA ASP A 753 -52.26 13.98 54.22
C ASP A 753 -50.89 14.51 53.75
N GLU A 754 -50.77 15.85 53.69
CA GLU A 754 -49.56 16.64 53.38
C GLU A 754 -49.31 16.98 51.88
N GLN A 755 -50.00 18.02 51.39
CA GLN A 755 -49.54 18.80 50.23
C GLN A 755 -48.47 19.81 50.67
N VAL A 756 -47.24 19.63 50.22
CA VAL A 756 -46.32 20.75 49.92
C VAL A 756 -45.72 20.51 48.53
N ALA A 757 -45.76 21.58 47.75
CA ALA A 757 -45.57 21.69 46.31
C ALA A 757 -44.34 21.00 45.70
N LEU A 758 -44.52 20.48 44.48
CA LEU A 758 -43.54 20.51 43.40
C LEU A 758 -44.28 20.47 42.06
N GLU A 759 -44.18 21.57 41.31
CA GLU A 759 -44.67 21.76 39.95
C GLU A 759 -43.96 20.81 38.97
N VAL A 760 -44.70 20.06 38.14
CA VAL A 760 -44.29 19.79 36.75
C VAL A 760 -45.53 19.52 35.87
N GLY A 761 -45.75 20.42 34.90
CA GLY A 761 -46.22 20.20 33.52
C GLY A 761 -47.36 19.21 33.22
N VAL A 762 -48.54 19.77 32.92
CA VAL A 762 -49.69 19.14 32.26
C VAL A 762 -49.35 18.74 30.81
N GLN A 763 -49.78 17.54 30.38
CA GLN A 763 -50.29 17.34 29.02
C GLN A 763 -51.38 16.27 29.00
N GLN A 764 -52.50 16.64 28.38
CA GLN A 764 -53.78 15.97 28.28
C GLN A 764 -53.72 14.80 27.27
N ASN A 765 -54.48 13.74 27.51
CA ASN A 765 -55.09 12.96 26.44
C ASN A 765 -56.46 12.43 26.91
N GLU A 766 -57.46 12.74 26.10
CA GLU A 766 -58.87 12.44 26.28
C GLU A 766 -59.20 10.99 25.92
N THR A 767 -60.18 10.44 26.62
CA THR A 767 -60.79 9.12 26.45
C THR A 767 -62.20 9.26 25.89
N GLU A 768 -62.61 8.42 24.94
CA GLU A 768 -63.98 7.95 24.66
C GLU A 768 -63.84 6.60 23.91
N ASP A 769 -64.68 5.58 24.00
CA ASP A 769 -65.73 5.08 24.89
C ASP A 769 -65.98 3.61 24.46
N ALA A 770 -66.70 2.85 25.27
CA ALA A 770 -66.82 1.39 25.28
C ALA A 770 -67.86 0.76 24.30
N GLU A 771 -67.87 -0.58 24.38
CA GLU A 771 -68.50 -1.68 23.62
C GLU A 771 -70.03 -1.60 23.31
N PRO A 772 -70.60 -2.60 22.59
CA PRO A 772 -71.10 -3.79 23.30
C PRO A 772 -70.90 -5.15 22.59
N GLN A 773 -70.85 -6.19 23.42
CA GLN A 773 -70.98 -7.61 23.06
C GLN A 773 -72.34 -7.96 22.42
N GLU A 774 -72.37 -8.97 21.55
CA GLU A 774 -73.45 -9.96 21.43
C GLU A 774 -72.88 -11.29 20.87
N VAL A 775 -73.74 -12.31 20.88
CA VAL A 775 -73.47 -13.72 21.21
C VAL A 775 -73.63 -14.63 19.98
N GLU A 776 -73.29 -15.90 20.18
CA GLU A 776 -73.80 -17.12 19.50
C GLU A 776 -73.11 -17.72 18.25
N GLU A 777 -72.93 -19.05 18.37
CA GLU A 777 -72.99 -20.16 17.40
C GLU A 777 -72.25 -20.02 16.05
N GLY A 778 -71.43 -20.95 15.55
CA GLY A 778 -71.41 -22.42 15.67
C GLY A 778 -71.23 -22.98 14.25
N THR A 779 -70.32 -23.95 14.04
CA THR A 779 -70.17 -24.87 12.87
C THR A 779 -69.88 -24.22 11.49
N ASP A 780 -69.20 -24.79 10.49
CA ASP A 780 -68.41 -25.99 10.21
C ASP A 780 -67.90 -25.88 8.73
N VAL A 781 -66.83 -26.62 8.39
CA VAL A 781 -66.27 -27.05 7.06
C VAL A 781 -66.05 -26.08 5.87
N GLY A 782 -64.89 -26.29 5.20
CA GLY A 782 -64.75 -26.37 3.73
C GLY A 782 -63.98 -25.18 3.13
N ASP A 783 -62.69 -25.23 2.81
CA ASP A 783 -61.92 -26.07 1.86
C ASP A 783 -62.13 -25.73 0.37
N GLU A 784 -61.01 -25.75 -0.35
CA GLU A 784 -60.79 -25.64 -1.81
C GLU A 784 -60.78 -24.22 -2.43
N GLU A 785 -59.63 -23.71 -2.93
CA GLU A 785 -58.99 -24.04 -4.25
C GLU A 785 -59.81 -23.46 -5.42
N ASP A 786 -59.29 -22.83 -6.48
CA ASP A 786 -57.97 -22.46 -6.98
C ASP A 786 -58.24 -21.59 -8.26
N GLU A 787 -57.18 -21.25 -9.00
CA GLU A 787 -57.13 -20.82 -10.42
C GLU A 787 -57.23 -19.29 -10.69
N GLU A 788 -56.12 -18.60 -11.04
CA GLU A 788 -55.44 -18.54 -12.36
C GLU A 788 -56.32 -17.76 -13.38
N GLU A 789 -55.88 -16.81 -14.20
CA GLU A 789 -54.66 -16.70 -15.00
C GLU A 789 -54.65 -15.30 -15.68
N THR A 790 -53.45 -14.72 -15.92
CA THR A 790 -52.94 -14.02 -17.15
C THR A 790 -53.85 -13.03 -17.95
N GLU A 791 -53.39 -12.00 -18.67
CA GLU A 791 -52.14 -11.67 -19.35
C GLU A 791 -52.16 -10.16 -19.76
N GLU A 792 -51.18 -9.75 -20.56
CA GLU A 792 -50.53 -8.44 -20.72
C GLU A 792 -51.12 -7.44 -21.76
N GLU A 793 -50.59 -6.21 -21.68
CA GLU A 793 -50.26 -5.27 -22.79
C GLU A 793 -51.42 -4.64 -23.62
N GLU A 794 -51.45 -3.37 -24.10
CA GLU A 794 -50.46 -2.35 -24.44
C GLU A 794 -51.21 -0.98 -24.68
N ILE A 795 -50.61 0.14 -24.23
CA ILE A 795 -50.33 1.42 -24.96
C ILE A 795 -51.45 2.42 -25.40
N GLN A 796 -51.18 3.70 -25.04
CA GLN A 796 -51.57 5.01 -25.65
C GLN A 796 -53.04 5.49 -25.56
N ASP A 797 -53.37 6.78 -25.43
CA ASP A 797 -52.62 8.03 -25.52
C ASP A 797 -53.44 9.17 -24.88
N ASP A 798 -52.73 10.25 -24.60
CA ASP A 798 -53.16 11.66 -24.66
C ASP A 798 -54.20 12.27 -23.70
N ASN A 799 -53.62 13.06 -22.79
CA ASN A 799 -53.68 14.52 -22.78
C ASN A 799 -55.05 15.21 -22.56
N ASP A 800 -55.07 15.90 -21.42
CA ASP A 800 -56.14 16.71 -20.89
C ASP A 800 -56.20 18.07 -21.61
N HIS A 801 -57.40 18.48 -22.02
CA HIS A 801 -57.87 19.86 -22.05
C HIS A 801 -59.35 19.87 -22.45
N THR A 802 -60.24 20.33 -21.56
CA THR A 802 -61.18 21.46 -21.78
C THR A 802 -62.23 21.51 -20.65
N GLU A 803 -62.22 22.65 -19.93
CA GLU A 803 -63.29 23.42 -19.28
C GLU A 803 -64.40 22.73 -18.46
N GLU A 804 -64.53 23.03 -17.15
CA GLU A 804 -65.37 24.12 -16.57
C GLU A 804 -66.88 23.81 -16.72
N SER A 805 -67.77 23.80 -15.72
CA SER A 805 -67.93 24.42 -14.41
C SER A 805 -68.94 23.55 -13.61
N SER A 806 -69.12 23.61 -12.28
CA SER A 806 -69.78 24.71 -11.57
C SER A 806 -69.74 24.58 -10.02
N ALA A 807 -69.14 25.60 -9.39
CA ALA A 807 -69.55 26.35 -8.19
C ALA A 807 -70.02 25.71 -6.84
N LYS A 808 -69.21 26.02 -5.80
CA LYS A 808 -69.53 26.57 -4.43
C LYS A 808 -70.26 25.65 -3.41
N GLN A 809 -69.94 25.59 -2.10
CA GLN A 809 -69.04 26.33 -1.19
C GLN A 809 -68.98 25.60 0.19
N ALA A 810 -67.79 25.56 0.85
CA ALA A 810 -67.46 25.56 2.31
C ALA A 810 -68.16 24.56 3.29
N ALA A 811 -67.53 23.89 4.27
CA ALA A 811 -66.20 23.95 4.91
C ALA A 811 -65.89 22.63 5.69
N GLU A 812 -64.59 22.31 5.81
CA GLU A 812 -63.81 21.52 6.83
C GLU A 812 -64.34 20.18 7.39
N GLN A 813 -63.56 19.09 7.59
CA GLN A 813 -62.11 18.83 7.61
C GLN A 813 -61.88 17.29 7.68
N GLU A 814 -60.88 16.72 6.97
CA GLU A 814 -59.93 15.71 7.50
C GLU A 814 -58.83 15.29 6.48
N LYS A 815 -57.56 15.34 6.95
CA LYS A 815 -56.33 14.59 6.59
C LYS A 815 -55.92 14.38 5.10
N GLN A 816 -54.76 14.94 4.66
CA GLN A 816 -53.38 14.41 4.73
C GLN A 816 -52.34 15.30 3.98
N GLN A 817 -51.21 15.56 4.65
CA GLN A 817 -49.79 15.83 4.26
C GLN A 817 -49.37 16.66 3.02
N GLY A 818 -48.43 17.59 3.25
CA GLY A 818 -47.52 18.17 2.25
C GLY A 818 -46.42 19.03 2.89
N GLU A 819 -45.20 18.51 2.95
CA GLU A 819 -43.98 19.18 3.42
C GLU A 819 -43.65 20.44 2.59
N LYS A 820 -43.34 21.54 3.29
CA LYS A 820 -42.97 22.82 2.69
C LYS A 820 -41.45 22.86 2.48
N VAL A 821 -41.01 22.80 1.23
CA VAL A 821 -39.62 22.99 0.82
C VAL A 821 -39.18 24.43 1.14
N LEU A 822 -38.10 24.58 1.90
CA LEU A 822 -37.45 25.86 2.20
C LEU A 822 -36.68 26.35 0.96
N ASN A 823 -36.75 27.65 0.65
CA ASN A 823 -35.99 28.24 -0.45
C ASN A 823 -34.52 28.55 -0.02
N ASP A 824 -33.62 28.59 -0.99
CA ASP A 824 -32.17 28.75 -0.78
C ASP A 824 -31.78 30.09 -0.13
N GLU A 825 -32.67 31.09 -0.16
CA GLU A 825 -32.40 32.44 0.33
C GLU A 825 -32.67 32.57 1.84
N GLU A 826 -33.60 31.77 2.40
CA GLU A 826 -33.80 31.64 3.85
C GLU A 826 -32.72 30.78 4.52
N ALA A 827 -32.19 29.75 3.83
CA ALA A 827 -31.11 28.91 4.34
C ALA A 827 -29.80 29.70 4.53
N HIS A 828 -29.50 30.63 3.62
CA HIS A 828 -28.32 31.50 3.74
C HIS A 828 -28.40 32.50 4.90
N ASN A 829 -29.60 32.99 5.23
CA ASN A 829 -29.81 33.90 6.38
C ASN A 829 -29.70 33.19 7.73
N LEU A 830 -30.09 31.92 7.82
CA LEU A 830 -29.90 31.08 9.02
C LEU A 830 -28.41 30.78 9.29
N LEU A 831 -27.64 30.51 8.23
CA LEU A 831 -26.19 30.29 8.32
C LEU A 831 -25.43 31.55 8.75
N ALA A 832 -25.85 32.73 8.25
CA ALA A 832 -25.28 34.02 8.66
C ALA A 832 -25.64 34.41 10.11
N GLN A 833 -26.82 34.02 10.62
CA GLN A 833 -27.17 34.19 12.04
C GLN A 833 -26.38 33.25 12.96
N GLN A 834 -26.05 32.04 12.51
CA GLN A 834 -25.27 31.08 13.29
C GLN A 834 -23.81 31.53 13.46
N HIS A 835 -23.19 32.04 12.39
CA HIS A 835 -21.83 32.59 12.43
C HIS A 835 -21.64 33.80 13.38
N ASN A 836 -22.71 34.56 13.65
CA ASN A 836 -22.66 35.67 14.61
C ASN A 836 -22.75 35.22 16.08
N LYS A 837 -23.22 33.99 16.36
CA LYS A 837 -23.24 33.40 17.71
C LYS A 837 -21.92 32.73 18.08
N ASP A 838 -21.16 32.26 17.10
CA ASP A 838 -19.89 31.53 17.33
C ASP A 838 -18.71 32.42 17.77
N ASN A 839 -18.80 33.74 17.57
CA ASN A 839 -17.78 34.69 18.06
C ASN A 839 -17.74 34.82 19.60
N ASN A 840 -18.75 34.36 20.33
CA ASN A 840 -18.78 34.40 21.80
C ASN A 840 -18.33 33.07 22.45
N ALA A 841 -18.41 31.94 21.72
CA ALA A 841 -18.00 30.62 22.20
C ALA A 841 -16.46 30.47 22.30
N ALA A 842 -15.71 31.19 21.46
CA ALA A 842 -14.24 31.22 21.51
C ALA A 842 -13.66 31.73 22.86
N THR A 843 -14.47 32.41 23.68
CA THR A 843 -14.04 32.94 24.99
C THR A 843 -14.25 31.99 26.17
N GLU A 844 -15.11 30.97 26.05
CA GLU A 844 -15.37 29.99 27.10
C GLU A 844 -14.45 28.77 26.98
N ASP A 845 -14.19 28.30 25.76
CA ASP A 845 -13.23 27.22 25.50
C ASP A 845 -11.78 27.64 25.81
N ALA A 846 -11.43 28.91 25.56
CA ALA A 846 -10.13 29.47 25.96
C ALA A 846 -9.95 29.53 27.48
N LYS A 847 -11.04 29.69 28.25
CA LYS A 847 -11.01 29.66 29.73
C LYS A 847 -10.91 28.23 30.26
N LEU A 848 -11.54 27.27 29.60
CA LEU A 848 -11.42 25.86 29.96
C LEU A 848 -9.99 25.34 29.72
N PHE A 849 -9.37 25.72 28.59
CA PHE A 849 -7.96 25.42 28.31
C PHE A 849 -6.98 26.11 29.28
N GLN A 850 -7.22 27.37 29.69
CA GLN A 850 -6.38 28.03 30.70
C GLN A 850 -6.53 27.43 32.10
N THR A 851 -7.66 26.82 32.42
CA THR A 851 -7.90 26.20 33.73
C THR A 851 -7.20 24.84 33.82
N ILE A 852 -7.23 24.05 32.74
CA ILE A 852 -6.54 22.76 32.66
C ILE A 852 -5.01 22.92 32.66
N ILE A 853 -4.48 24.02 32.11
CA ILE A 853 -3.03 24.30 32.09
C ILE A 853 -2.48 24.66 33.49
N LYS A 854 -3.31 25.20 34.40
CA LYS A 854 -2.86 25.55 35.77
C LYS A 854 -2.62 24.36 36.69
N ASP A 855 -3.15 23.18 36.34
CA ASP A 855 -2.99 21.97 37.16
C ASP A 855 -1.66 21.22 36.88
N PHE A 856 -0.83 21.71 35.96
CA PHE A 856 0.45 21.07 35.54
C PHE A 856 1.70 21.98 35.67
N ASP A 857 1.62 23.08 36.43
CA ASP A 857 2.66 24.14 36.48
C ASP A 857 4.03 23.74 37.09
N ASP A 858 4.13 22.55 37.69
CA ASP A 858 5.34 22.07 38.38
C ASP A 858 6.17 21.01 37.63
N ASP A 859 5.76 20.60 36.42
CA ASP A 859 6.52 19.62 35.63
C ASP A 859 7.47 20.30 34.61
N ASP A 860 8.78 20.06 34.77
CA ASP A 860 9.84 20.69 33.96
C ASP A 860 9.75 20.33 32.47
N ASP A 861 9.16 19.18 32.14
CA ASP A 861 8.94 18.73 30.76
C ASP A 861 7.83 19.55 30.05
N PHE A 862 6.85 20.04 30.80
CA PHE A 862 5.75 20.84 30.24
C PHE A 862 6.20 22.28 29.91
N LYS A 863 7.12 22.84 30.71
CA LYS A 863 7.74 24.16 30.44
C LYS A 863 8.58 24.17 29.15
N ASN A 864 9.22 23.06 28.81
CA ASN A 864 9.97 22.93 27.56
C ASN A 864 9.02 22.82 26.35
N LEU A 865 7.93 22.07 26.47
CA LEU A 865 6.92 21.96 25.42
C LEU A 865 6.22 23.30 25.14
N GLN A 866 5.90 24.08 26.19
CA GLN A 866 5.30 25.41 26.05
C GLN A 866 6.26 26.42 25.40
N LYS A 867 7.57 26.24 25.56
CA LYS A 867 8.60 27.05 24.91
C LYS A 867 8.71 26.74 23.42
N ASP A 868 8.65 25.47 23.06
CA ASP A 868 8.76 24.99 21.68
C ASP A 868 7.49 25.32 20.87
N VAL A 869 6.31 25.21 21.47
CA VAL A 869 5.04 25.60 20.84
C VAL A 869 4.97 27.12 20.64
N ASN A 870 5.41 27.93 21.61
CA ASN A 870 5.48 29.39 21.45
C ASN A 870 6.54 29.84 20.42
N ALA A 871 7.59 29.05 20.19
CA ALA A 871 8.54 29.29 19.11
C ALA A 871 7.93 29.00 17.73
N LEU A 872 7.06 27.98 17.64
CA LEU A 872 6.35 27.62 16.41
C LEU A 872 5.33 28.69 15.98
N PHE A 873 4.62 29.31 16.94
CA PHE A 873 3.61 30.34 16.66
C PHE A 873 4.19 31.77 16.45
N LYS A 874 5.50 31.96 16.64
CA LYS A 874 6.20 33.22 16.38
C LYS A 874 6.82 33.34 14.99
N ILE A 875 6.66 32.32 14.14
CA ILE A 875 7.07 32.40 12.74
C ILE A 875 5.83 32.82 11.92
N LYS A 876 5.60 34.13 11.89
CA LYS A 876 4.81 34.82 10.86
C LYS A 876 5.69 35.88 10.23
#